data_AF-A0A1J4JT58-F1
#
_entry.id   AF-A0A1J4JT58-F1
#
_cell.length_a   1.000
_cell.length_b   1.000
_cell.length_c   1.000
_cell.angle_alpha   90.00
_cell.angle_beta   90.00
_cell.angle_gamma   90.00
#
_symmetry.space_group_name_H-M   'P 1'
#
loop_
_entity.id
_entity.type
_entity.pdbx_description
1 polymer ?
#
loop_
_entity_poly.entity_id
_entity_poly.type
_entity_poly.pdbx_seq_one_letter_code
_entity_poly.pdbx_strand_id
1 'polypeptide(L)'
;MKDDNLSLRTQYEEAMNLTKQMDEIHQENTVLTRKVHKLTAEKDEINRRLQISLQMNEDLKKKCEQTPVVNIHENNELRESLESANKKHQQQITDLNNVVQETTQMLNAVRNESADLKNTINNIVEAAESYFGETFSSHESLRQFLLIPQTKIEIPNINEKHIKSPHKVNISMLNSLKLKAKNERNLRKEMYHKLLSAEKENQNQKEQFYKTINNLENKIAEIQKDSKDNELKQKQELATSESQLSLHMENVERMRLKIQQLKEQNERLEEIQKRPNPLASEVSDLQRQLADRNNKIKENNSSIASLKKQISSLISQLKQSEIRINSLKKKVSDIRALNDEINEELVDLRTEKGKLEIINDELNEKFKTVSAQLKVDKSSTDQNKARVEQLESNYTRLKSSNNLMQNILDKQKDEINLLYNEREKLIHLIQQLNAILKASEIYYQNKIIEKQMKPEKKKKVETKIVETIVEPTIPITSWFSTEFPRELTTMIGEVAKNEALPITAKLRHILNVIGKFYNSQNFEQETKLKNKDEQFSSLSDKFSNFLLAIGAQIDVDLNNVADPIKPIIEWIVNLKDQMSIISSEKDTVKNEINYFLDKLDFKSLADAESDFVRLRGEFYRVQSELHKEKKKSKQHKKSQKELGHTFVEHQREIEIVFNKQKGKIENLEKTCDEYIIEVRQLKNKNAELTNEIIRIKNEHEDQVGEVTVEKDAFLKQLRDEYEKEKIELVSMLEDKTAKIESYCKEIVRLEKEVSQWKRTAETMKKQKKEKERELEEIANQFNESDNDWKERLIKEKTNLTTQFRNLVAELKGKNKELRALVIKTAEALNESEDNVKKLSAHIADLEATNQENHMKLSSLKDEMEREKQLIETKIKAKNLSSEMKCQALLEEEKSRQETEKRKLFGFVAKSFRHFFDGKTQLTDECFKSVIKSASYELERLLAEEAAMKRLLGIGPTESPQDSVAKLLLSLYRPSE
;
A
#
# COMPACT_ATOMS: atom_id res chain seq x y z
N MET A 1 -1.08 -70.94 64.03
CA MET A 1 0.19 -70.20 63.93
C MET A 1 0.63 -69.90 62.49
N LYS A 2 0.67 -70.87 61.56
CA LYS A 2 1.06 -70.57 60.16
C LYS A 2 0.03 -69.69 59.46
N ASP A 3 -1.26 -70.02 59.59
CA ASP A 3 -2.33 -69.34 58.87
C ASP A 3 -2.56 -67.93 59.43
N ASP A 4 -2.37 -67.72 60.74
CA ASP A 4 -2.37 -66.38 61.36
C ASP A 4 -1.22 -65.51 60.82
N ASN A 5 -0.05 -66.10 60.56
CA ASN A 5 1.09 -65.39 59.96
C ASN A 5 0.85 -65.04 58.49
N LEU A 6 0.11 -65.90 57.76
CA LEU A 6 -0.32 -65.61 56.39
C LEU A 6 -1.36 -64.48 56.38
N SER A 7 -2.36 -64.55 57.26
CA SER A 7 -3.39 -63.51 57.44
C SER A 7 -2.76 -62.16 57.83
N LEU A 8 -1.82 -62.14 58.78
CA LEU A 8 -1.06 -60.94 59.14
C LEU A 8 -0.23 -60.38 57.98
N ARG A 9 0.32 -61.24 57.11
CA ARG A 9 1.02 -60.78 55.88
C ARG A 9 0.04 -60.14 54.89
N THR A 10 -1.11 -60.77 54.62
CA THR A 10 -2.12 -60.19 53.73
C THR A 10 -2.67 -58.88 54.28
N GLN A 11 -2.97 -58.79 55.57
CA GLN A 11 -3.39 -57.54 56.23
C GLN A 11 -2.29 -56.47 56.20
N TYR A 12 -1.01 -56.85 56.29
CA TYR A 12 0.12 -55.92 56.17
C TYR A 12 0.28 -55.42 54.73
N GLU A 13 0.15 -56.30 53.73
CA GLU A 13 0.18 -55.92 52.30
C GLU A 13 -1.02 -55.04 51.93
N GLU A 14 -2.23 -55.33 52.43
CA GLU A 14 -3.41 -54.48 52.28
C GLU A 14 -3.23 -53.12 52.95
N ALA A 15 -2.73 -53.08 54.19
CA ALA A 15 -2.44 -51.82 54.89
C ALA A 15 -1.35 -50.99 54.18
N MET A 16 -0.32 -51.64 53.63
CA MET A 16 0.75 -50.98 52.87
C MET A 16 0.27 -50.47 51.51
N ASN A 17 -0.66 -51.17 50.86
CA ASN A 17 -1.29 -50.74 49.61
C ASN A 17 -2.28 -49.58 49.86
N LEU A 18 -3.04 -49.62 50.97
CA LEU A 18 -3.87 -48.50 51.43
C LEU A 18 -3.02 -47.27 51.79
N THR A 19 -1.84 -47.47 52.41
CA THR A 19 -0.89 -46.38 52.70
C THR A 19 -0.40 -45.75 51.41
N LYS A 20 -0.03 -46.55 50.41
CA LYS A 20 0.37 -46.06 49.08
C LYS A 20 -0.74 -45.28 48.36
N GLN A 21 -1.98 -45.75 48.43
CA GLN A 21 -3.14 -45.00 47.91
C GLN A 21 -3.36 -43.67 48.68
N MET A 22 -3.14 -43.67 50.00
CA MET A 22 -3.22 -42.46 50.82
C MET A 22 -2.11 -41.45 50.45
N ASP A 23 -0.88 -41.93 50.20
CA ASP A 23 0.23 -41.10 49.72
C ASP A 23 -0.04 -40.52 48.32
N GLU A 24 -0.59 -41.32 47.41
CA GLU A 24 -1.01 -40.86 46.06
C GLU A 24 -2.12 -39.79 46.17
N ILE A 25 -3.11 -39.99 47.04
CA ILE A 25 -4.18 -39.01 47.34
C ILE A 25 -3.62 -37.75 48.01
N HIS A 26 -2.63 -37.85 48.91
CA HIS A 26 -1.96 -36.69 49.51
C HIS A 26 -1.12 -35.92 48.48
N GLN A 27 -0.47 -36.62 47.55
CA GLN A 27 0.31 -36.02 46.48
C GLN A 27 -0.59 -35.30 45.46
N GLU A 28 -1.72 -35.90 45.07
CA GLU A 28 -2.73 -35.24 44.24
C GLU A 28 -3.38 -34.04 44.96
N ASN A 29 -3.78 -34.17 46.23
CA ASN A 29 -4.28 -33.05 47.02
C ASN A 29 -3.25 -31.91 47.14
N THR A 30 -1.96 -32.23 47.21
CA THR A 30 -0.89 -31.22 47.20
C THR A 30 -0.79 -30.50 45.86
N VAL A 31 -0.91 -31.21 44.74
CA VAL A 31 -0.94 -30.62 43.38
C VAL A 31 -2.20 -29.77 43.18
N LEU A 32 -3.37 -30.26 43.58
CA LEU A 32 -4.64 -29.53 43.54
C LEU A 32 -4.58 -28.28 44.43
N THR A 33 -4.03 -28.37 45.64
CA THR A 33 -3.86 -27.23 46.55
C THR A 33 -2.96 -26.15 45.92
N ARG A 34 -1.83 -26.52 45.30
CA ARG A 34 -0.97 -25.59 44.55
C ARG A 34 -1.71 -24.95 43.37
N LYS A 35 -2.51 -25.74 42.64
CA LYS A 35 -3.33 -25.26 41.50
C LYS A 35 -4.42 -24.28 41.96
N VAL A 36 -5.08 -24.54 43.08
CA VAL A 36 -6.03 -23.62 43.73
C VAL A 36 -5.34 -22.32 44.14
N HIS A 37 -4.19 -22.38 44.81
CA HIS A 37 -3.44 -21.16 45.18
C HIS A 37 -3.04 -20.32 43.95
N LYS A 38 -2.61 -20.97 42.85
CA LYS A 38 -2.30 -20.27 41.59
C LYS A 38 -3.54 -19.62 40.97
N LEU A 39 -4.67 -20.32 40.92
CA LEU A 39 -5.94 -19.79 40.40
C LEU A 39 -6.51 -18.67 41.27
N THR A 40 -6.34 -18.74 42.59
CA THR A 40 -6.71 -17.64 43.51
C THR A 40 -5.82 -16.42 43.27
N ALA A 41 -4.51 -16.58 43.13
CA ALA A 41 -3.61 -15.46 42.82
C ALA A 41 -3.91 -14.83 41.44
N GLU A 42 -4.24 -15.62 40.43
CA GLU A 42 -4.67 -15.15 39.11
C GLU A 42 -6.02 -14.41 39.18
N LYS A 43 -6.98 -14.92 39.97
CA LYS A 43 -8.26 -14.26 40.25
C LYS A 43 -8.08 -12.92 40.97
N ASP A 44 -7.20 -12.86 41.97
CA ASP A 44 -6.98 -11.64 42.76
C ASP A 44 -6.23 -10.57 41.96
N GLU A 45 -5.31 -10.97 41.07
CA GLU A 45 -4.69 -10.07 40.09
C GLU A 45 -5.71 -9.54 39.06
N ILE A 46 -6.61 -10.39 38.56
CA ILE A 46 -7.71 -9.97 37.67
C ILE A 46 -8.66 -9.01 38.41
N ASN A 47 -9.00 -9.29 39.66
CA ASN A 47 -9.83 -8.41 40.50
C ASN A 47 -9.16 -7.04 40.73
N ARG A 48 -7.85 -7.00 40.99
CA ARG A 48 -7.10 -5.73 41.10
C ARG A 48 -7.13 -4.94 39.79
N ARG A 49 -6.90 -5.59 38.64
CA ARG A 49 -6.99 -4.94 37.32
C ARG A 49 -8.39 -4.41 37.04
N LEU A 50 -9.43 -5.17 37.39
CA LEU A 50 -10.82 -4.74 37.26
C LEU A 50 -11.11 -3.54 38.18
N GLN A 51 -10.65 -3.55 39.43
CA GLN A 51 -10.84 -2.45 40.38
C GLN A 51 -10.11 -1.17 39.92
N ILE A 52 -8.87 -1.28 39.43
CA ILE A 52 -8.12 -0.16 38.84
C ILE A 52 -8.86 0.39 37.60
N SER A 53 -9.36 -0.48 36.72
CA SER A 53 -10.13 -0.07 35.53
C SER A 53 -11.47 0.58 35.87
N LEU A 54 -12.17 0.10 36.90
CA LEU A 54 -13.40 0.72 37.40
C LEU A 54 -13.12 2.10 38.02
N GLN A 55 -12.10 2.22 38.86
CA GLN A 55 -11.68 3.49 39.46
C GLN A 55 -11.25 4.50 38.39
N MET A 56 -10.49 4.07 37.38
CA MET A 56 -10.10 4.93 36.26
C MET A 56 -11.31 5.36 35.41
N ASN A 57 -12.32 4.50 35.24
CA ASN A 57 -13.58 4.88 34.61
C ASN A 57 -14.39 5.87 35.45
N GLU A 58 -14.42 5.73 36.78
CA GLU A 58 -15.05 6.74 37.65
C GLU A 58 -14.34 8.10 37.58
N ASP A 59 -13.01 8.11 37.55
CA ASP A 59 -12.23 9.36 37.49
C ASP A 59 -12.28 10.00 36.10
N LEU A 60 -12.39 9.20 35.02
CA LEU A 60 -12.74 9.70 33.69
C LEU A 60 -14.17 10.26 33.63
N LYS A 61 -15.14 9.61 34.29
CA LYS A 61 -16.52 10.08 34.37
C LYS A 61 -16.62 11.41 35.15
N LYS A 62 -15.95 11.52 36.31
CA LYS A 62 -15.84 12.77 37.08
C LYS A 62 -15.22 13.91 36.26
N LYS A 63 -14.22 13.61 35.41
CA LYS A 63 -13.66 14.60 34.46
C LYS A 63 -14.67 15.03 33.40
N CYS A 64 -15.43 14.11 32.82
CA CYS A 64 -16.47 14.44 31.84
C CYS A 64 -17.60 15.31 32.43
N GLU A 65 -18.01 15.01 33.67
CA GLU A 65 -19.12 15.72 34.35
C GLU A 65 -18.75 17.14 34.80
N GLN A 66 -17.48 17.56 34.72
CA GLN A 66 -17.00 18.87 35.19
C GLN A 66 -16.65 19.88 34.08
N THR A 67 -16.82 19.59 32.78
CA THR A 67 -16.32 20.46 31.69
C THR A 67 -17.33 20.89 30.60
N PRO A 68 -18.50 21.51 30.93
CA PRO A 68 -19.52 21.85 29.93
C PRO A 68 -19.51 23.30 29.37
N VAL A 69 -18.50 24.15 29.67
CA VAL A 69 -18.58 25.62 29.38
C VAL A 69 -17.57 26.15 28.35
N VAL A 70 -16.32 25.67 28.32
CA VAL A 70 -15.27 26.27 27.48
C VAL A 70 -15.31 25.76 26.03
N ASN A 71 -15.63 24.49 25.83
CA ASN A 71 -15.35 23.71 24.61
C ASN A 71 -16.34 23.93 23.44
N ILE A 72 -17.01 25.10 23.40
CA ILE A 72 -17.92 25.50 22.32
C ILE A 72 -17.28 26.57 21.41
N HIS A 73 -16.36 27.38 21.93
CA HIS A 73 -15.73 28.46 21.15
C HIS A 73 -14.63 27.93 20.24
N GLU A 74 -13.64 27.23 20.82
CA GLU A 74 -12.52 26.59 20.10
C GLU A 74 -13.01 25.62 19.01
N ASN A 75 -14.13 24.93 19.27
CA ASN A 75 -14.70 23.95 18.35
C ASN A 75 -15.36 24.61 17.10
N ASN A 76 -15.82 25.87 17.23
CA ASN A 76 -16.26 26.65 16.07
C ASN A 76 -15.07 27.25 15.30
N GLU A 77 -14.04 27.75 15.98
CA GLU A 77 -12.82 28.25 15.32
C GLU A 77 -12.07 27.14 14.56
N LEU A 78 -11.96 25.96 15.17
CA LEU A 78 -11.43 24.75 14.50
C LEU A 78 -12.28 24.36 13.30
N ARG A 79 -13.60 24.55 13.34
CA ARG A 79 -14.51 24.24 12.23
C ARG A 79 -14.39 25.24 11.07
N GLU A 80 -14.31 26.54 11.35
CA GLU A 80 -14.04 27.55 10.32
C GLU A 80 -12.65 27.39 9.71
N SER A 81 -11.64 27.05 10.53
CA SER A 81 -10.29 26.72 10.08
C SER A 81 -10.29 25.47 9.18
N LEU A 82 -11.00 24.41 9.55
CA LEU A 82 -11.16 23.19 8.75
C LEU A 82 -11.90 23.47 7.43
N GLU A 83 -12.94 24.31 7.44
CA GLU A 83 -13.70 24.68 6.24
C GLU A 83 -12.87 25.56 5.29
N SER A 84 -12.08 26.49 5.83
CA SER A 84 -11.07 27.27 5.11
C SER A 84 -9.98 26.39 4.49
N ALA A 85 -9.46 25.42 5.25
CA ALA A 85 -8.47 24.45 4.76
C ALA A 85 -9.05 23.53 3.66
N ASN A 86 -10.26 23.01 3.84
CA ASN A 86 -10.96 22.21 2.83
C ASN A 86 -11.20 23.00 1.54
N LYS A 87 -11.56 24.29 1.64
CA LYS A 87 -11.74 25.16 0.48
C LYS A 87 -10.42 25.40 -0.26
N LYS A 88 -9.30 25.59 0.45
CA LYS A 88 -7.96 25.66 -0.14
C LYS A 88 -7.56 24.35 -0.82
N HIS A 89 -7.79 23.20 -0.18
CA HIS A 89 -7.52 21.89 -0.77
C HIS A 89 -8.39 21.61 -2.01
N GLN A 90 -9.68 21.97 -2.01
CA GLN A 90 -10.52 21.88 -3.21
C GLN A 90 -9.99 22.76 -4.34
N GLN A 91 -9.53 23.97 -4.03
CA GLN A 91 -8.96 24.87 -5.03
C GLN A 91 -7.63 24.32 -5.60
N GLN A 92 -6.74 23.82 -4.75
CA GLN A 92 -5.52 23.11 -5.20
C GLN A 92 -5.83 21.86 -6.02
N ILE A 93 -6.90 21.12 -5.70
CA ILE A 93 -7.36 19.97 -6.49
C ILE A 93 -7.89 20.42 -7.86
N THR A 94 -8.63 21.54 -7.97
CA THR A 94 -9.01 22.08 -9.28
C THR A 94 -7.80 22.57 -10.08
N ASP A 95 -6.84 23.24 -9.44
CA ASP A 95 -5.65 23.76 -10.11
C ASP A 95 -4.74 22.61 -10.60
N LEU A 96 -4.55 21.56 -9.80
CA LEU A 96 -3.85 20.35 -10.21
C LEU A 96 -4.57 19.61 -11.34
N ASN A 97 -5.91 19.52 -11.32
CA ASN A 97 -6.67 18.91 -12.42
C ASN A 97 -6.56 19.74 -13.71
N ASN A 98 -6.54 21.07 -13.62
CA ASN A 98 -6.31 21.95 -14.77
C ASN A 98 -4.90 21.72 -15.36
N VAL A 99 -3.86 21.68 -14.52
CA VAL A 99 -2.47 21.38 -14.96
C VAL A 99 -2.35 19.98 -15.57
N VAL A 100 -3.04 18.98 -15.02
CA VAL A 100 -3.12 17.62 -15.59
C VAL A 100 -3.85 17.62 -16.93
N GLN A 101 -4.91 18.41 -17.09
CA GLN A 101 -5.63 18.56 -18.35
C GLN A 101 -4.76 19.25 -19.41
N GLU A 102 -4.07 20.34 -19.07
CA GLU A 102 -3.16 21.06 -19.97
C GLU A 102 -1.97 20.20 -20.40
N THR A 103 -1.31 19.52 -19.46
CA THR A 103 -0.21 18.59 -19.80
C THR A 103 -0.69 17.39 -20.61
N THR A 104 -1.91 16.90 -20.38
CA THR A 104 -2.54 15.87 -21.24
C THR A 104 -2.83 16.40 -22.65
N GLN A 105 -3.25 17.66 -22.79
CA GLN A 105 -3.45 18.29 -24.10
C GLN A 105 -2.12 18.50 -24.84
N MET A 106 -1.07 18.99 -24.16
CA MET A 106 0.28 19.11 -24.74
C MET A 106 0.85 17.74 -25.15
N LEU A 107 0.70 16.71 -24.31
CA LEU A 107 1.18 15.36 -24.62
C LEU A 107 0.44 14.77 -25.83
N ASN A 108 -0.87 15.02 -25.96
CA ASN A 108 -1.62 14.63 -27.16
C ASN A 108 -1.21 15.44 -28.40
N ALA A 109 -0.90 16.73 -28.27
CA ALA A 109 -0.38 17.54 -29.38
C ALA A 109 0.97 17.01 -29.88
N VAL A 110 1.94 16.82 -28.98
CA VAL A 110 3.26 16.24 -29.30
C VAL A 110 3.14 14.81 -29.85
N ARG A 111 2.17 14.02 -29.36
CA ARG A 111 1.88 12.68 -29.90
C ARG A 111 1.32 12.72 -31.33
N ASN A 112 0.48 13.70 -31.65
CA ASN A 112 -0.04 13.90 -32.99
C ASN A 112 1.06 14.42 -33.93
N GLU A 113 1.85 15.40 -33.51
CA GLU A 113 3.03 15.86 -34.28
C GLU A 113 4.04 14.72 -34.51
N SER A 114 4.27 13.87 -33.52
CA SER A 114 5.11 12.67 -33.67
C SER A 114 4.51 11.66 -34.66
N ALA A 115 3.18 11.50 -34.69
CA ALA A 115 2.50 10.68 -35.68
C ALA A 115 2.59 11.27 -37.09
N ASP A 116 2.41 12.59 -37.26
CA ASP A 116 2.51 13.27 -38.56
C ASP A 116 3.96 13.34 -39.07
N LEU A 117 4.94 13.48 -38.18
CA LEU A 117 6.36 13.30 -38.50
C LEU A 117 6.63 11.85 -38.94
N LYS A 118 6.07 10.85 -38.26
CA LYS A 118 6.22 9.44 -38.65
C LYS A 118 5.53 9.12 -39.99
N ASN A 119 4.36 9.71 -40.24
CA ASN A 119 3.66 9.60 -41.52
C ASN A 119 4.45 10.29 -42.65
N THR A 120 5.00 11.48 -42.42
CA THR A 120 5.84 12.15 -43.43
C THR A 120 7.18 11.44 -43.66
N ILE A 121 7.78 10.85 -42.63
CA ILE A 121 8.95 9.96 -42.74
C ILE A 121 8.61 8.73 -43.59
N ASN A 122 7.48 8.06 -43.32
CA ASN A 122 7.04 6.92 -44.13
C ASN A 122 6.77 7.33 -45.58
N ASN A 123 6.08 8.45 -45.83
CA ASN A 123 5.85 8.98 -47.17
C ASN A 123 7.16 9.34 -47.90
N ILE A 124 8.20 9.77 -47.18
CA ILE A 124 9.55 10.03 -47.73
C ILE A 124 10.24 8.70 -48.07
N VAL A 125 10.07 7.67 -47.25
CA VAL A 125 10.55 6.31 -47.55
C VAL A 125 9.84 5.76 -48.80
N GLU A 126 8.51 5.71 -48.83
CA GLU A 126 7.73 5.24 -50.00
C GLU A 126 8.07 6.02 -51.27
N ALA A 127 8.25 7.35 -51.18
CA ALA A 127 8.68 8.16 -52.32
C ALA A 127 10.12 7.87 -52.77
N ALA A 128 11.01 7.51 -51.85
CA ALA A 128 12.37 7.07 -52.19
C ALA A 128 12.37 5.66 -52.79
N GLU A 129 11.58 4.72 -52.26
CA GLU A 129 11.38 3.39 -52.85
C GLU A 129 10.85 3.51 -54.28
N SER A 130 9.86 4.38 -54.50
CA SER A 130 9.29 4.66 -55.82
C SER A 130 10.25 5.38 -56.78
N TYR A 131 11.29 6.07 -56.29
CA TYR A 131 12.24 6.83 -57.12
C TYR A 131 13.53 6.04 -57.41
N PHE A 132 14.02 5.25 -56.46
CA PHE A 132 15.24 4.45 -56.60
C PHE A 132 14.98 2.99 -57.00
N GLY A 133 13.77 2.46 -56.80
CA GLY A 133 13.39 1.09 -57.16
C GLY A 133 13.81 0.01 -56.16
N GLU A 134 14.40 0.38 -55.02
CA GLU A 134 14.77 -0.51 -53.92
C GLU A 134 13.90 -0.24 -52.68
N THR A 135 13.60 -1.29 -51.89
CA THR A 135 12.79 -1.16 -50.67
C THR A 135 13.65 -0.84 -49.44
N PHE A 136 13.26 0.16 -48.64
CA PHE A 136 14.02 0.65 -47.49
C PHE A 136 13.28 0.38 -46.16
N SER A 137 13.76 -0.60 -45.40
CA SER A 137 13.14 -1.06 -44.14
C SER A 137 13.06 -0.02 -43.00
N SER A 138 13.75 1.13 -43.13
CA SER A 138 13.66 2.24 -42.19
C SER A 138 14.20 3.55 -42.79
N HIS A 139 13.91 4.68 -42.13
CA HIS A 139 14.54 5.96 -42.49
C HIS A 139 16.07 5.96 -42.37
N GLU A 140 16.64 5.07 -41.53
CA GLU A 140 18.09 4.99 -41.32
C GLU A 140 18.74 4.14 -42.41
N SER A 141 18.02 3.13 -42.91
CA SER A 141 18.40 2.35 -44.09
C SER A 141 18.50 3.27 -45.33
N LEU A 142 17.49 4.14 -45.53
CA LEU A 142 17.50 5.16 -46.59
C LEU A 142 18.62 6.19 -46.38
N ARG A 143 18.82 6.66 -45.13
CA ARG A 143 19.91 7.59 -44.80
C ARG A 143 21.30 6.99 -45.09
N GLN A 144 21.51 5.72 -44.78
CA GLN A 144 22.76 5.01 -45.07
C GLN A 144 22.96 4.83 -46.59
N PHE A 145 21.92 4.47 -47.34
CA PHE A 145 21.96 4.38 -48.80
C PHE A 145 22.39 5.71 -49.44
N LEU A 146 21.81 6.83 -48.99
CA LEU A 146 22.14 8.18 -49.44
C LEU A 146 23.53 8.68 -48.99
N LEU A 147 24.16 8.03 -48.01
CA LEU A 147 25.52 8.33 -47.54
C LEU A 147 26.60 7.51 -48.26
N ILE A 148 26.23 6.50 -49.06
CA ILE A 148 27.17 5.79 -49.94
C ILE A 148 27.41 6.64 -51.19
N PRO A 149 28.65 7.06 -51.51
CA PRO A 149 28.93 7.93 -52.64
C PRO A 149 28.82 7.17 -53.97
N GLN A 150 27.61 7.10 -54.54
CA GLN A 150 27.38 6.48 -55.84
C GLN A 150 28.00 7.31 -56.99
N THR A 151 28.67 6.63 -57.90
CA THR A 151 29.28 7.22 -59.10
C THR A 151 28.23 7.66 -60.12
N LYS A 152 28.52 8.77 -60.82
CA LYS A 152 27.67 9.35 -61.87
C LYS A 152 27.20 8.30 -62.89
N ILE A 153 25.89 8.26 -63.13
CA ILE A 153 25.28 7.69 -64.34
C ILE A 153 24.35 8.76 -64.94
N GLU A 154 24.20 8.74 -66.26
CA GLU A 154 23.67 9.85 -67.06
C GLU A 154 22.13 9.83 -67.17
N ILE A 155 21.55 10.94 -67.66
CA ILE A 155 20.12 11.07 -67.93
C ILE A 155 19.83 10.70 -69.39
N PRO A 156 18.95 9.72 -69.67
CA PRO A 156 18.16 9.68 -70.88
C PRO A 156 16.73 10.20 -70.63
N ASN A 157 16.25 11.02 -71.55
CA ASN A 157 14.85 11.45 -71.67
C ASN A 157 14.11 10.49 -72.64
N ILE A 158 12.75 10.42 -72.60
CA ILE A 158 11.78 10.16 -73.72
C ILE A 158 10.50 9.36 -73.31
N ASN A 159 9.35 10.02 -73.50
CA ASN A 159 8.00 9.57 -73.93
C ASN A 159 7.13 8.49 -73.20
N GLU A 160 5.97 9.00 -72.75
CA GLU A 160 4.58 8.61 -73.15
C GLU A 160 3.78 7.40 -72.57
N LYS A 161 2.50 7.75 -72.25
CA LYS A 161 1.21 7.03 -72.48
C LYS A 161 0.55 6.13 -71.39
N HIS A 162 -0.49 6.72 -70.77
CA HIS A 162 -1.70 6.11 -70.16
C HIS A 162 -1.50 5.27 -68.88
N ILE A 163 -2.43 5.18 -67.91
CA ILE A 163 -3.90 4.99 -67.99
C ILE A 163 -4.70 5.80 -66.91
N LYS A 164 -5.87 6.32 -67.33
CA LYS A 164 -7.13 6.69 -66.61
C LYS A 164 -7.09 6.82 -65.05
N SER A 165 -7.29 7.99 -64.42
CA SER A 165 -8.60 8.65 -64.10
C SER A 165 -9.54 7.84 -63.15
N PRO A 166 -10.23 8.42 -62.12
CA PRO A 166 -10.57 9.86 -61.91
C PRO A 166 -10.44 10.44 -60.47
N HIS A 167 -10.18 11.76 -60.36
CA HIS A 167 -11.06 12.70 -59.63
C HIS A 167 -10.76 14.17 -60.01
N LYS A 168 -11.77 15.04 -59.97
CA LYS A 168 -11.63 16.48 -60.31
C LYS A 168 -11.19 17.29 -59.09
N VAL A 169 -10.00 17.91 -59.15
CA VAL A 169 -9.55 18.92 -58.17
C VAL A 169 -9.65 20.31 -58.80
N ASN A 170 -10.07 21.31 -58.01
CA ASN A 170 -10.48 22.61 -58.51
C ASN A 170 -9.28 23.49 -58.94
N ILE A 171 -9.28 23.95 -60.20
CA ILE A 171 -8.14 24.60 -60.85
C ILE A 171 -7.78 25.96 -60.20
N SER A 172 -8.77 26.67 -59.65
CA SER A 172 -8.53 27.90 -58.87
C SER A 172 -7.68 27.65 -57.62
N MET A 173 -7.91 26.52 -56.95
CA MET A 173 -7.20 26.13 -55.74
C MET A 173 -5.78 25.65 -56.05
N LEU A 174 -5.57 24.95 -57.17
CA LEU A 174 -4.23 24.57 -57.63
C LEU A 174 -3.36 25.81 -57.95
N ASN A 175 -3.93 26.86 -58.52
CA ASN A 175 -3.20 28.10 -58.81
C ASN A 175 -2.91 28.93 -57.55
N SER A 176 -3.83 29.01 -56.59
CA SER A 176 -3.56 29.68 -55.31
C SER A 176 -2.56 28.90 -54.45
N LEU A 177 -2.58 27.57 -54.49
CA LEU A 177 -1.55 26.71 -53.87
C LEU A 177 -0.19 26.85 -54.56
N LYS A 178 -0.12 26.92 -55.90
CA LYS A 178 1.14 27.24 -56.61
C LYS A 178 1.68 28.61 -56.25
N LEU A 179 0.82 29.63 -56.10
CA LEU A 179 1.23 30.97 -55.68
C LEU A 179 1.71 30.97 -54.23
N LYS A 180 1.00 30.32 -53.31
CA LYS A 180 1.45 30.13 -51.92
C LYS A 180 2.78 29.38 -51.85
N ALA A 181 2.94 28.26 -52.55
CA ALA A 181 4.18 27.49 -52.59
C ALA A 181 5.36 28.26 -53.25
N LYS A 182 5.09 29.16 -54.21
CA LYS A 182 6.10 30.08 -54.75
C LYS A 182 6.49 31.15 -53.71
N ASN A 183 5.51 31.74 -53.04
CA ASN A 183 5.75 32.73 -51.99
C ASN A 183 6.46 32.12 -50.78
N GLU A 184 6.12 30.90 -50.37
CA GLU A 184 6.79 30.16 -49.30
C GLU A 184 8.20 29.71 -49.72
N ARG A 185 8.43 29.31 -50.98
CA ARG A 185 9.80 29.08 -51.49
C ARG A 185 10.64 30.36 -51.50
N ASN A 186 10.03 31.50 -51.82
CA ASN A 186 10.72 32.80 -51.73
C ASN A 186 11.01 33.16 -50.26
N LEU A 187 10.03 33.01 -49.35
CA LEU A 187 10.18 33.29 -47.94
C LEU A 187 11.19 32.35 -47.27
N ARG A 188 11.23 31.06 -47.64
CA ARG A 188 12.27 30.11 -47.20
C ARG A 188 13.65 30.47 -47.72
N LYS A 189 13.78 30.95 -48.97
CA LYS A 189 15.05 31.48 -49.48
C LYS A 189 15.48 32.75 -48.75
N GLU A 190 14.54 33.66 -48.47
CA GLU A 190 14.80 34.90 -47.76
C GLU A 190 15.18 34.63 -46.29
N MET A 191 14.49 33.72 -45.61
CA MET A 191 14.85 33.24 -44.27
C MET A 191 16.18 32.48 -44.28
N TYR A 192 16.48 31.68 -45.31
CA TYR A 192 17.79 31.03 -45.45
C TYR A 192 18.92 32.05 -45.64
N HIS A 193 18.71 33.10 -46.44
CA HIS A 193 19.67 34.20 -46.57
C HIS A 193 19.81 35.03 -45.28
N LYS A 194 18.71 35.25 -44.53
CA LYS A 194 18.76 35.91 -43.21
C LYS A 194 19.48 35.05 -42.18
N LEU A 195 19.23 33.74 -42.15
CA LEU A 195 19.95 32.78 -41.31
C LEU A 195 21.45 32.79 -41.64
N LEU A 196 21.81 32.62 -42.92
CA LEU A 196 23.21 32.61 -43.37
C LEU A 196 23.91 33.96 -43.11
N SER A 197 23.18 35.08 -43.17
CA SER A 197 23.70 36.39 -42.78
C SER A 197 23.93 36.49 -41.27
N ALA A 198 22.98 36.03 -40.45
CA ALA A 198 23.10 36.03 -38.99
C ALA A 198 24.17 35.04 -38.49
N GLU A 199 24.33 33.88 -39.13
CA GLU A 199 25.43 32.94 -38.88
C GLU A 199 26.78 33.58 -39.20
N LYS A 200 26.91 34.25 -40.35
CA LYS A 200 28.12 34.96 -40.74
C LYS A 200 28.43 36.17 -39.83
N GLU A 201 27.40 36.88 -39.36
CA GLU A 201 27.55 37.98 -38.42
C GLU A 201 27.93 37.49 -37.02
N ASN A 202 27.32 36.42 -36.53
CA ASN A 202 27.71 35.74 -35.28
C ASN A 202 29.14 35.18 -35.37
N GLN A 203 29.55 34.64 -36.53
CA GLN A 203 30.92 34.20 -36.77
C GLN A 203 31.91 35.38 -36.80
N ASN A 204 31.56 36.51 -37.42
CA ASN A 204 32.35 37.74 -37.36
C ASN A 204 32.45 38.27 -35.92
N GLN A 205 31.36 38.29 -35.15
CA GLN A 205 31.35 38.70 -33.74
C GLN A 205 32.23 37.77 -32.89
N LYS A 206 32.15 36.45 -33.07
CA LYS A 206 33.07 35.49 -32.44
C LYS A 206 34.52 35.77 -32.78
N GLU A 207 34.84 36.05 -34.05
CA GLU A 207 36.20 36.39 -34.46
C GLU A 207 36.67 37.73 -33.87
N GLN A 208 35.79 38.72 -33.72
CA GLN A 208 36.05 39.97 -33.00
C GLN A 208 36.26 39.74 -31.49
N PHE A 209 35.48 38.84 -30.86
CA PHE A 209 35.68 38.46 -29.47
C PHE A 209 37.00 37.71 -29.28
N TYR A 210 37.38 36.78 -30.17
CA TYR A 210 38.70 36.14 -30.14
C TYR A 210 39.85 37.16 -30.31
N LYS A 211 39.71 38.13 -31.21
CA LYS A 211 40.68 39.23 -31.37
C LYS A 211 40.75 40.11 -30.12
N THR A 212 39.61 40.37 -29.48
CA THR A 212 39.53 41.17 -28.24
C THR A 212 40.11 40.43 -27.04
N ILE A 213 39.82 39.14 -26.89
CA ILE A 213 40.38 38.26 -25.85
C ILE A 213 41.89 38.19 -26.01
N ASN A 214 42.40 37.88 -27.21
CA ASN A 214 43.84 37.81 -27.48
C ASN A 214 44.53 39.18 -27.25
N ASN A 215 43.89 40.30 -27.61
CA ASN A 215 44.40 41.63 -27.27
C ASN A 215 44.44 41.88 -25.75
N LEU A 216 43.45 41.42 -24.99
CA LEU A 216 43.44 41.52 -23.53
C LEU A 216 44.46 40.59 -22.87
N GLU A 217 44.64 39.37 -23.38
CA GLU A 217 45.66 38.41 -22.93
C GLU A 217 47.08 38.95 -23.16
N ASN A 218 47.35 39.51 -24.34
CA ASN A 218 48.62 40.20 -24.61
C ASN A 218 48.82 41.40 -23.68
N LYS A 219 47.77 42.20 -23.43
CA LYS A 219 47.84 43.36 -22.53
C LYS A 219 48.02 42.96 -21.06
N ILE A 220 47.48 41.82 -20.64
CA ILE A 220 47.73 41.20 -19.33
C ILE A 220 49.18 40.70 -19.25
N ALA A 221 49.70 40.05 -20.30
CA ALA A 221 51.10 39.63 -20.35
C ALA A 221 52.07 40.82 -20.33
N GLU A 222 51.73 41.92 -21.01
CA GLU A 222 52.47 43.19 -21.01
C GLU A 222 52.45 43.85 -19.63
N ILE A 223 51.29 43.96 -18.97
CA ILE A 223 51.18 44.45 -17.58
C ILE A 223 51.91 43.54 -16.59
N GLN A 224 51.87 42.22 -16.77
CA GLN A 224 52.64 41.28 -15.93
C GLN A 224 54.16 41.40 -16.15
N LYS A 225 54.59 41.75 -17.36
CA LYS A 225 55.99 42.06 -17.66
C LYS A 225 56.40 43.39 -17.04
N ASP A 226 55.64 44.46 -17.24
CA ASP A 226 55.90 45.78 -16.65
C ASP A 226 55.90 45.75 -15.11
N SER A 227 55.04 44.92 -14.51
CA SER A 227 55.05 44.66 -13.07
C SER A 227 56.36 44.01 -12.62
N LYS A 228 56.85 42.98 -13.33
CA LYS A 228 58.14 42.32 -13.05
C LYS A 228 59.34 43.23 -13.31
N ASP A 229 59.30 44.03 -14.38
CA ASP A 229 60.35 44.99 -14.71
C ASP A 229 60.37 46.16 -13.70
N ASN A 230 59.22 46.53 -13.11
CA ASN A 230 59.16 47.48 -11.99
C ASN A 230 59.57 46.86 -10.65
N GLU A 231 59.25 45.59 -10.34
CA GLU A 231 59.85 44.88 -9.20
C GLU A 231 61.38 44.78 -9.32
N LEU A 232 61.88 44.55 -10.54
CA LEU A 232 63.30 44.46 -10.84
C LEU A 232 63.97 45.83 -10.68
N LYS A 233 63.36 46.91 -11.19
CA LYS A 233 63.80 48.29 -10.93
C LYS A 233 63.79 48.62 -9.44
N GLN A 234 62.71 48.34 -8.71
CA GLN A 234 62.68 48.57 -7.26
C GLN A 234 63.76 47.79 -6.52
N LYS A 235 64.08 46.55 -6.93
CA LYS A 235 65.22 45.79 -6.37
C LYS A 235 66.58 46.40 -6.75
N GLN A 236 66.73 46.97 -7.95
CA GLN A 236 67.94 47.69 -8.35
C GLN A 236 68.07 49.06 -7.65
N GLU A 237 66.97 49.78 -7.44
CA GLU A 237 66.89 51.02 -6.66
C GLU A 237 67.16 50.75 -5.17
N LEU A 238 66.68 49.63 -4.62
CA LEU A 238 67.06 49.20 -3.27
C LEU A 238 68.55 48.87 -3.20
N ALA A 239 69.07 48.04 -4.12
CA ALA A 239 70.48 47.64 -4.11
C ALA A 239 71.44 48.83 -4.36
N THR A 240 71.05 49.80 -5.20
CA THR A 240 71.81 51.04 -5.38
C THR A 240 71.67 51.99 -4.19
N SER A 241 70.51 52.04 -3.53
CA SER A 241 70.33 52.77 -2.27
C SER A 241 71.13 52.15 -1.12
N GLU A 242 71.19 50.82 -1.02
CA GLU A 242 72.03 50.08 -0.05
C GLU A 242 73.51 50.25 -0.37
N SER A 243 73.90 50.25 -1.65
CA SER A 243 75.26 50.58 -2.08
C SER A 243 75.62 52.02 -1.72
N GLN A 244 74.74 53.00 -1.93
CA GLN A 244 74.91 54.38 -1.47
C GLN A 244 74.93 54.47 0.05
N LEU A 245 74.13 53.69 0.79
CA LEU A 245 74.15 53.63 2.25
C LEU A 245 75.49 53.09 2.75
N SER A 246 76.03 52.06 2.08
CA SER A 246 77.36 51.51 2.34
C SER A 246 78.45 52.54 2.05
N LEU A 247 78.38 53.24 0.92
CA LEU A 247 79.32 54.31 0.54
C LEU A 247 79.21 55.52 1.49
N HIS A 248 78.02 55.82 2.02
CA HIS A 248 77.82 56.83 3.07
C HIS A 248 78.33 56.34 4.44
N MET A 249 78.17 55.08 4.81
CA MET A 249 78.78 54.50 6.01
C MET A 249 80.31 54.49 5.91
N GLU A 250 80.87 54.15 4.74
CA GLU A 250 82.30 54.21 4.49
C GLU A 250 82.81 55.65 4.54
N ASN A 251 82.07 56.62 4.00
CA ASN A 251 82.39 58.05 4.17
C ASN A 251 82.24 58.53 5.62
N VAL A 252 81.30 57.99 6.40
CA VAL A 252 81.18 58.26 7.83
C VAL A 252 82.35 57.68 8.62
N GLU A 253 82.83 56.47 8.30
CA GLU A 253 84.07 55.95 8.88
C GLU A 253 85.32 56.70 8.40
N ARG A 254 85.38 57.09 7.13
CA ARG A 254 86.46 57.93 6.58
C ARG A 254 86.47 59.32 7.25
N MET A 255 85.31 59.86 7.62
CA MET A 255 85.17 61.06 8.46
C MET A 255 85.49 60.81 9.94
N ARG A 256 85.19 59.63 10.51
CA ARG A 256 85.63 59.24 11.87
C ARG A 256 87.14 59.12 11.95
N LEU A 257 87.79 58.49 10.99
CA LEU A 257 89.25 58.49 10.82
C LEU A 257 89.79 59.92 10.65
N LYS A 258 89.11 60.79 9.88
CA LYS A 258 89.48 62.21 9.78
C LYS A 258 89.41 62.94 11.13
N ILE A 259 88.37 62.68 11.91
CA ILE A 259 88.18 63.24 13.27
C ILE A 259 89.22 62.66 14.25
N GLN A 260 89.60 61.40 14.11
CA GLN A 260 90.65 60.78 14.94
C GLN A 260 92.04 61.33 14.59
N GLN A 261 92.36 61.48 13.30
CA GLN A 261 93.59 62.16 12.85
C GLN A 261 93.64 63.63 13.30
N LEU A 262 92.51 64.34 13.32
CA LEU A 262 92.41 65.70 13.87
C LEU A 262 92.59 65.74 15.40
N LYS A 263 92.21 64.68 16.13
CA LYS A 263 92.55 64.55 17.56
C LYS A 263 94.04 64.30 17.77
N GLU A 264 94.64 63.38 17.01
CA GLU A 264 96.08 63.10 17.04
C GLU A 264 96.93 64.32 16.58
N GLN A 265 96.35 65.24 15.78
CA GLN A 265 96.96 66.56 15.50
C GLN A 265 96.79 67.56 16.66
N ASN A 266 95.65 67.57 17.37
CA ASN A 266 95.46 68.44 18.54
C ASN A 266 96.32 68.00 19.73
N GLU A 267 96.49 66.70 19.98
CA GLU A 267 97.38 66.18 21.02
C GLU A 267 98.86 66.60 20.79
N ARG A 268 99.25 66.88 19.55
CA ARG A 268 100.57 67.44 19.19
C ARG A 268 100.66 68.97 19.29
N LEU A 269 99.58 69.66 19.66
CA LEU A 269 99.56 71.12 19.85
C LEU A 269 99.53 71.56 21.31
N GLU A 270 99.17 70.69 22.26
CA GLU A 270 99.22 71.01 23.70
C GLU A 270 100.64 70.87 24.33
N GLU A 271 101.62 70.32 23.60
CA GLU A 271 102.99 70.13 24.14
C GLU A 271 103.83 71.44 24.23
N ILE A 272 103.27 72.60 23.85
CA ILE A 272 103.95 73.91 23.89
C ILE A 272 103.19 74.96 24.73
N GLN A 273 102.91 74.64 26.00
CA GLN A 273 102.89 75.66 27.07
C GLN A 273 103.24 75.04 28.45
N LYS A 274 104.24 75.60 29.14
CA LYS A 274 104.96 74.91 30.23
C LYS A 274 104.70 75.49 31.63
N ARG A 275 104.19 74.65 32.53
CA ARG A 275 104.47 74.60 33.99
C ARG A 275 103.99 75.85 34.82
N PRO A 276 104.13 75.86 36.17
CA PRO A 276 103.48 74.91 37.11
C PRO A 276 102.90 75.59 38.39
N ASN A 277 101.98 74.94 39.13
CA ASN A 277 101.89 75.07 40.60
C ASN A 277 100.99 73.97 41.24
N PRO A 278 101.05 73.72 42.58
CA PRO A 278 100.69 72.42 43.14
C PRO A 278 99.38 72.38 43.97
N LEU A 279 98.28 71.95 43.34
CA LEU A 279 97.08 71.41 44.03
C LEU A 279 96.62 70.07 43.39
N ALA A 280 97.54 69.33 42.77
CA ALA A 280 97.21 68.30 41.78
C ALA A 280 96.78 66.93 42.35
N SER A 281 97.01 66.61 43.63
CA SER A 281 96.75 65.28 44.18
C SER A 281 95.26 65.00 44.44
N GLU A 282 94.56 65.85 45.19
CA GLU A 282 93.14 65.64 45.51
C GLU A 282 92.23 65.73 44.27
N VAL A 283 92.56 66.64 43.33
CA VAL A 283 91.81 66.77 42.06
C VAL A 283 91.98 65.51 41.20
N SER A 284 93.17 64.90 41.17
CA SER A 284 93.43 63.67 40.40
C SER A 284 92.56 62.50 40.88
N ASP A 285 92.50 62.24 42.19
CA ASP A 285 91.71 61.12 42.72
C ASP A 285 90.20 61.36 42.61
N LEU A 286 89.73 62.60 42.75
CA LEU A 286 88.32 62.95 42.49
C LEU A 286 87.96 62.83 41.00
N GLN A 287 88.85 63.24 40.08
CA GLN A 287 88.66 63.05 38.64
C GLN A 287 88.65 61.57 38.25
N ARG A 288 89.51 60.74 38.87
CA ARG A 288 89.52 59.29 38.65
C ARG A 288 88.24 58.62 39.16
N GLN A 289 87.78 58.98 40.36
CA GLN A 289 86.49 58.50 40.87
C GLN A 289 85.30 58.97 40.02
N LEU A 290 85.33 60.20 39.49
CA LEU A 290 84.33 60.69 38.54
C LEU A 290 84.38 59.96 37.19
N ALA A 291 85.55 59.57 36.70
CA ALA A 291 85.70 58.78 35.49
C ALA A 291 85.08 57.37 35.66
N ASP A 292 85.43 56.66 36.74
CA ASP A 292 84.88 55.33 37.03
C ASP A 292 83.36 55.40 37.32
N ARG A 293 82.89 56.42 38.05
CA ARG A 293 81.44 56.66 38.24
C ARG A 293 80.74 56.92 36.92
N ASN A 294 81.31 57.73 36.01
CA ASN A 294 80.73 57.99 34.69
C ASN A 294 80.72 56.75 33.79
N ASN A 295 81.75 55.89 33.86
CA ASN A 295 81.76 54.63 33.14
C ASN A 295 80.71 53.66 33.70
N LYS A 296 80.58 53.55 35.04
CA LYS A 296 79.47 52.83 35.69
C LYS A 296 78.10 53.35 35.28
N ILE A 297 77.95 54.67 35.16
CA ILE A 297 76.70 55.30 34.69
C ILE A 297 76.42 54.98 33.22
N LYS A 298 77.43 54.91 32.35
CA LYS A 298 77.26 54.47 30.94
C LYS A 298 76.87 52.99 30.86
N GLU A 299 77.54 52.10 31.61
CA GLU A 299 77.20 50.68 31.72
C GLU A 299 75.76 50.49 32.21
N ASN A 300 75.39 51.16 33.30
CA ASN A 300 74.04 51.15 33.85
C ASN A 300 73.02 51.73 32.87
N ASN A 301 73.32 52.81 32.16
CA ASN A 301 72.42 53.39 31.16
C ASN A 301 72.22 52.45 29.96
N SER A 302 73.26 51.74 29.51
CA SER A 302 73.12 50.72 28.46
C SER A 302 72.29 49.51 28.93
N SER A 303 72.43 49.13 30.20
CA SER A 303 71.63 48.08 30.85
C SER A 303 70.16 48.51 31.06
N ILE A 304 69.93 49.78 31.42
CA ILE A 304 68.59 50.37 31.51
C ILE A 304 67.94 50.47 30.13
N ALA A 305 68.71 50.74 29.07
CA ALA A 305 68.21 50.76 27.69
C ALA A 305 67.82 49.35 27.20
N SER A 306 68.63 48.33 27.48
CA SER A 306 68.29 46.94 27.12
C SER A 306 67.10 46.41 27.95
N LEU A 307 67.06 46.68 29.26
CA LEU A 307 65.91 46.37 30.12
C LEU A 307 64.64 47.09 29.67
N LYS A 308 64.70 48.38 29.29
CA LYS A 308 63.55 49.10 28.71
C LYS A 308 63.05 48.46 27.41
N LYS A 309 63.96 47.96 26.55
CA LYS A 309 63.60 47.24 25.32
C LYS A 309 63.00 45.85 25.60
N GLN A 310 63.46 45.17 26.65
CA GLN A 310 62.83 43.91 27.11
C GLN A 310 61.45 44.17 27.71
N ILE A 311 61.30 45.20 28.55
CA ILE A 311 60.01 45.61 29.15
C ILE A 311 59.00 46.00 28.05
N SER A 312 59.38 46.77 27.03
CA SER A 312 58.45 47.11 25.93
C SER A 312 58.08 45.89 25.09
N SER A 313 59.00 44.95 24.87
CA SER A 313 58.70 43.65 24.23
C SER A 313 57.72 42.83 25.07
N LEU A 314 57.93 42.72 26.38
CA LEU A 314 57.04 41.99 27.29
C LEU A 314 55.66 42.64 27.40
N ILE A 315 55.56 43.97 27.41
CA ILE A 315 54.28 44.70 27.35
C ILE A 315 53.55 44.44 26.02
N SER A 316 54.28 44.35 24.90
CA SER A 316 53.69 43.99 23.60
C SER A 316 53.15 42.56 23.60
N GLN A 317 53.92 41.61 24.14
CA GLN A 317 53.51 40.20 24.29
C GLN A 317 52.32 40.05 25.27
N LEU A 318 52.27 40.84 26.35
CA LEU A 318 51.14 40.87 27.28
C LEU A 318 49.87 41.37 26.59
N LYS A 319 49.94 42.47 25.84
CA LYS A 319 48.79 42.97 25.06
C LYS A 319 48.31 41.96 24.01
N GLN A 320 49.24 41.26 23.35
CA GLN A 320 48.89 40.19 22.41
C GLN A 320 48.23 38.99 23.12
N SER A 321 48.67 38.63 24.33
CA SER A 321 48.06 37.54 25.10
C SER A 321 46.70 37.93 25.68
N GLU A 322 46.51 39.18 26.11
CA GLU A 322 45.21 39.75 26.52
C GLU A 322 44.19 39.74 25.36
N ILE A 323 44.58 40.20 24.17
CA ILE A 323 43.76 40.12 22.95
C ILE A 323 43.40 38.66 22.64
N ARG A 324 44.38 37.74 22.74
CA ARG A 324 44.13 36.31 22.53
C ARG A 324 43.17 35.74 23.57
N ILE A 325 43.34 36.06 24.86
CA ILE A 325 42.44 35.66 25.94
C ILE A 325 41.02 36.18 25.71
N ASN A 326 40.85 37.44 25.29
CA ASN A 326 39.54 38.02 25.04
C ASN A 326 38.86 37.39 23.81
N SER A 327 39.61 37.10 22.74
CA SER A 327 39.08 36.36 21.58
C SER A 327 38.69 34.91 21.92
N LEU A 328 39.43 34.24 22.81
CA LEU A 328 39.09 32.91 23.32
C LEU A 328 37.88 32.94 24.26
N LYS A 329 37.78 33.94 25.15
CA LYS A 329 36.60 34.16 25.98
C LYS A 329 35.34 34.37 25.14
N LYS A 330 35.43 35.17 24.06
CA LYS A 330 34.30 35.33 23.13
C LYS A 330 33.92 33.98 22.51
N LYS A 331 34.87 33.26 21.91
CA LYS A 331 34.59 31.92 21.33
C LYS A 331 33.99 30.94 22.34
N VAL A 332 34.40 30.96 23.60
CA VAL A 332 33.80 30.12 24.67
C VAL A 332 32.38 30.58 25.03
N SER A 333 32.05 31.86 24.88
CA SER A 333 30.66 32.36 25.00
C SER A 333 29.83 31.95 23.80
N ASP A 334 30.35 32.12 22.58
CA ASP A 334 29.68 31.77 21.32
C ASP A 334 29.37 30.26 21.27
N ILE A 335 30.34 29.42 21.68
CA ILE A 335 30.17 27.95 21.78
C ILE A 335 29.17 27.55 22.87
N ARG A 336 29.03 28.32 23.97
CA ARG A 336 28.01 28.04 24.99
C ARG A 336 26.61 28.31 24.46
N ALA A 337 26.38 29.47 23.85
CA ALA A 337 25.10 29.80 23.25
C ALA A 337 24.65 28.73 22.23
N LEU A 338 25.55 28.30 21.36
CA LEU A 338 25.29 27.21 20.41
C LEU A 338 25.00 25.86 21.11
N ASN A 339 25.68 25.56 22.21
CA ASN A 339 25.40 24.36 23.01
C ASN A 339 24.02 24.44 23.68
N ASP A 340 23.62 25.61 24.17
CA ASP A 340 22.34 25.82 24.83
C ASP A 340 21.19 25.71 23.79
N GLU A 341 21.36 26.31 22.61
CA GLU A 341 20.48 26.19 21.43
C GLU A 341 20.31 24.73 20.96
N ILE A 342 21.40 23.97 20.82
CA ILE A 342 21.37 22.53 20.50
C ILE A 342 20.69 21.70 21.61
N ASN A 343 20.77 22.13 22.88
CA ASN A 343 20.08 21.45 23.98
C ASN A 343 18.56 21.73 23.96
N GLU A 344 18.11 22.92 23.55
CA GLU A 344 16.69 23.20 23.33
C GLU A 344 16.13 22.39 22.15
N GLU A 345 16.84 22.36 21.01
CA GLU A 345 16.49 21.51 19.86
C GLU A 345 16.42 20.01 20.23
N LEU A 346 17.36 19.52 21.05
CA LEU A 346 17.34 18.15 21.58
C LEU A 346 16.18 17.88 22.56
N VAL A 347 15.63 18.90 23.22
CA VAL A 347 14.41 18.77 24.04
C VAL A 347 13.20 18.71 23.13
N ASP A 348 13.07 19.59 22.15
CA ASP A 348 11.94 19.62 21.23
C ASP A 348 11.83 18.34 20.40
N LEU A 349 12.93 17.86 19.82
CA LEU A 349 13.02 16.58 19.11
C LEU A 349 12.64 15.39 20.01
N ARG A 350 12.89 15.45 21.33
CA ARG A 350 12.41 14.44 22.29
C ARG A 350 10.91 14.55 22.54
N THR A 351 10.33 15.76 22.58
CA THR A 351 8.86 15.90 22.69
C THR A 351 8.17 15.42 21.42
N GLU A 352 8.73 15.70 20.24
CA GLU A 352 8.19 15.25 18.97
C GLU A 352 8.28 13.74 18.83
N LYS A 353 9.43 13.14 19.17
CA LYS A 353 9.56 11.69 19.26
C LYS A 353 8.50 11.07 20.18
N GLY A 354 8.23 11.66 21.35
CA GLY A 354 7.18 11.20 22.26
C GLY A 354 5.77 11.30 21.66
N LYS A 355 5.45 12.39 20.94
CA LYS A 355 4.18 12.54 20.20
C LYS A 355 4.05 11.47 19.11
N LEU A 356 5.12 11.21 18.35
CA LEU A 356 5.16 10.20 17.30
C LEU A 356 5.05 8.77 17.84
N GLU A 357 5.64 8.46 19.00
CA GLU A 357 5.48 7.17 19.67
C GLU A 357 4.02 6.93 20.10
N ILE A 358 3.35 7.95 20.67
CA ILE A 358 1.92 7.88 21.01
C ILE A 358 1.05 7.68 19.75
N ILE A 359 1.31 8.44 18.68
CA ILE A 359 0.58 8.33 17.40
C ILE A 359 0.79 6.95 16.76
N ASN A 360 2.00 6.38 16.86
CA ASN A 360 2.31 5.04 16.37
C ASN A 360 1.56 3.95 17.16
N ASP A 361 1.50 4.06 18.49
CA ASP A 361 0.74 3.12 19.32
C ASP A 361 -0.78 3.21 19.07
N GLU A 362 -1.32 4.43 18.89
CA GLU A 362 -2.70 4.62 18.41
C GLU A 362 -2.96 3.97 17.05
N LEU A 363 -2.03 4.14 16.09
CA LEU A 363 -2.12 3.51 14.76
C LEU A 363 -2.05 1.99 14.85
N ASN A 364 -1.25 1.45 15.77
CA ASN A 364 -1.11 0.02 16.01
C ASN A 364 -2.38 -0.59 16.64
N GLU A 365 -3.03 0.09 17.60
CA GLU A 365 -4.34 -0.33 18.12
C GLU A 365 -5.47 -0.20 17.08
N LYS A 366 -5.46 0.86 16.26
CA LYS A 366 -6.37 1.00 15.11
C LYS A 366 -6.15 -0.14 14.11
N PHE A 367 -4.91 -0.51 13.82
CA PHE A 367 -4.56 -1.64 12.95
C PHE A 367 -5.01 -2.99 13.52
N LYS A 368 -4.80 -3.26 14.82
CA LYS A 368 -5.32 -4.46 15.50
C LYS A 368 -6.85 -4.54 15.40
N THR A 369 -7.53 -3.42 15.62
CA THR A 369 -8.99 -3.31 15.54
C THR A 369 -9.51 -3.60 14.13
N VAL A 370 -8.92 -2.97 13.10
CA VAL A 370 -9.27 -3.22 11.69
C VAL A 370 -8.95 -4.65 11.27
N SER A 371 -7.83 -5.22 11.72
CA SER A 371 -7.46 -6.62 11.46
C SER A 371 -8.44 -7.62 12.10
N ALA A 372 -8.92 -7.32 13.31
CA ALA A 372 -9.99 -8.09 13.96
C ALA A 372 -11.32 -8.00 13.19
N GLN A 373 -11.72 -6.80 12.76
CA GLN A 373 -12.93 -6.61 11.95
C GLN A 373 -12.84 -7.35 10.61
N LEU A 374 -11.73 -7.22 9.88
CA LEU A 374 -11.50 -7.91 8.60
C LEU A 374 -11.56 -9.44 8.75
N LYS A 375 -11.17 -9.98 9.91
CA LYS A 375 -11.32 -11.40 10.25
C LYS A 375 -12.79 -11.82 10.49
N VAL A 376 -13.63 -10.93 11.01
CA VAL A 376 -15.09 -11.12 11.16
C VAL A 376 -15.80 -10.98 9.81
N ASP A 377 -15.44 -9.98 9.01
CA ASP A 377 -15.98 -9.79 7.66
C ASP A 377 -15.64 -10.97 6.75
N LYS A 378 -14.46 -11.57 6.94
CA LYS A 378 -14.05 -12.78 6.21
C LYS A 378 -14.86 -14.02 6.61
N SER A 379 -15.11 -14.26 7.90
CA SER A 379 -15.96 -15.39 8.31
C SER A 379 -17.44 -15.18 7.90
N SER A 380 -17.92 -13.94 7.89
CA SER A 380 -19.20 -13.56 7.29
C SER A 380 -19.23 -13.81 5.78
N THR A 381 -18.14 -13.52 5.07
CA THR A 381 -18.00 -13.82 3.63
C THR A 381 -18.03 -15.32 3.35
N ASP A 382 -17.31 -16.12 4.14
CA ASP A 382 -17.31 -17.59 4.03
C ASP A 382 -18.69 -18.20 4.33
N GLN A 383 -19.42 -17.68 5.32
CA GLN A 383 -20.82 -18.06 5.59
C GLN A 383 -21.76 -17.70 4.44
N ASN A 384 -21.64 -16.48 3.88
CA ASN A 384 -22.44 -16.05 2.74
C ASN A 384 -22.14 -16.89 1.49
N LYS A 385 -20.88 -17.30 1.28
CA LYS A 385 -20.50 -18.20 0.20
C LYS A 385 -21.15 -19.59 0.36
N ALA A 386 -21.09 -20.20 1.53
CA ALA A 386 -21.76 -21.47 1.81
C ALA A 386 -23.30 -21.37 1.62
N ARG A 387 -23.89 -20.22 1.94
CA ARG A 387 -25.31 -19.92 1.66
C ARG A 387 -25.62 -19.78 0.17
N VAL A 388 -24.71 -19.23 -0.64
CA VAL A 388 -24.84 -19.20 -2.11
C VAL A 388 -24.76 -20.63 -2.68
N GLU A 389 -23.80 -21.44 -2.24
CA GLU A 389 -23.67 -22.84 -2.67
C GLU A 389 -24.94 -23.67 -2.33
N GLN A 390 -25.57 -23.42 -1.19
CA GLN A 390 -26.90 -23.99 -0.86
C GLN A 390 -28.03 -23.48 -1.79
N LEU A 391 -28.03 -22.19 -2.14
CA LEU A 391 -29.03 -21.61 -3.05
C LEU A 391 -28.87 -22.13 -4.48
N GLU A 392 -27.65 -22.38 -4.96
CA GLU A 392 -27.38 -23.02 -6.26
C GLU A 392 -27.84 -24.49 -6.28
N SER A 393 -27.64 -25.23 -5.19
CA SER A 393 -28.16 -26.59 -5.00
C SER A 393 -29.70 -26.63 -5.01
N ASN A 394 -30.34 -25.65 -4.36
CA ASN A 394 -31.80 -25.50 -4.40
C ASN A 394 -32.31 -25.05 -5.78
N TYR A 395 -31.60 -24.16 -6.47
CA TYR A 395 -31.93 -23.72 -7.83
C TYR A 395 -31.82 -24.87 -8.84
N THR A 396 -30.77 -25.69 -8.77
CA THR A 396 -30.62 -26.87 -9.66
C THR A 396 -31.69 -27.95 -9.39
N ARG A 397 -32.13 -28.12 -8.14
CA ARG A 397 -33.32 -28.92 -7.80
C ARG A 397 -34.62 -28.34 -8.36
N LEU A 398 -34.85 -27.03 -8.24
CA LEU A 398 -36.02 -26.37 -8.81
C LEU A 398 -36.03 -26.42 -10.34
N LYS A 399 -34.85 -26.29 -10.98
CA LYS A 399 -34.68 -26.38 -12.43
C LYS A 399 -34.97 -27.78 -12.96
N SER A 400 -34.52 -28.84 -12.28
CA SER A 400 -34.86 -30.22 -12.66
C SER A 400 -36.34 -30.55 -12.40
N SER A 401 -36.96 -29.98 -11.36
CA SER A 401 -38.41 -30.04 -11.15
C SER A 401 -39.21 -29.34 -12.27
N ASN A 402 -38.81 -28.13 -12.67
CA ASN A 402 -39.43 -27.42 -13.79
C ASN A 402 -39.29 -28.19 -15.11
N ASN A 403 -38.14 -28.80 -15.39
CA ASN A 403 -37.96 -29.66 -16.56
C ASN A 403 -38.92 -30.87 -16.53
N LEU A 404 -39.17 -31.47 -15.36
CA LEU A 404 -40.14 -32.55 -15.20
C LEU A 404 -41.57 -32.08 -15.49
N MET A 405 -41.97 -30.92 -14.94
CA MET A 405 -43.28 -30.32 -15.18
C MET A 405 -43.46 -29.94 -16.66
N GLN A 406 -42.44 -29.38 -17.31
CA GLN A 406 -42.45 -29.08 -18.74
C GLN A 406 -42.67 -30.34 -19.58
N ASN A 407 -41.94 -31.43 -19.29
CA ASN A 407 -42.12 -32.71 -19.97
C ASN A 407 -43.52 -33.33 -19.78
N ILE A 408 -44.21 -33.05 -18.66
CA ILE A 408 -45.61 -33.45 -18.44
C ILE A 408 -46.55 -32.58 -19.27
N LEU A 409 -46.33 -31.26 -19.26
CA LEU A 409 -47.16 -30.28 -19.97
C LEU A 409 -47.09 -30.48 -21.50
N ASP A 410 -45.92 -30.82 -22.04
CA ASP A 410 -45.76 -31.12 -23.47
C ASP A 410 -46.44 -32.45 -23.86
N LYS A 411 -46.37 -33.49 -23.00
CA LYS A 411 -47.17 -34.72 -23.21
C LYS A 411 -48.68 -34.45 -23.21
N GLN A 412 -49.15 -33.54 -22.35
CA GLN A 412 -50.56 -33.12 -22.34
C GLN A 412 -50.93 -32.34 -23.60
N LYS A 413 -50.03 -31.57 -24.20
CA LYS A 413 -50.27 -30.97 -25.53
C LYS A 413 -50.41 -32.04 -26.61
N ASP A 414 -49.56 -33.06 -26.61
CA ASP A 414 -49.64 -34.15 -27.58
C ASP A 414 -50.95 -34.95 -27.45
N GLU A 415 -51.38 -35.24 -26.23
CA GLU A 415 -52.68 -35.86 -25.94
C GLU A 415 -53.87 -34.97 -26.39
N ILE A 416 -53.81 -33.67 -26.10
CA ILE A 416 -54.80 -32.69 -26.57
C ILE A 416 -54.80 -32.61 -28.11
N ASN A 417 -53.63 -32.64 -28.77
CA ASN A 417 -53.52 -32.66 -30.23
C ASN A 417 -54.10 -33.94 -30.83
N LEU A 418 -53.92 -35.10 -30.21
CA LEU A 418 -54.58 -36.35 -30.61
C LEU A 418 -56.10 -36.22 -30.51
N LEU A 419 -56.62 -35.71 -29.38
CA LEU A 419 -58.05 -35.49 -29.19
C LEU A 419 -58.63 -34.44 -30.16
N TYR A 420 -57.88 -33.41 -30.55
CA TYR A 420 -58.28 -32.48 -31.62
C TYR A 420 -58.32 -33.17 -32.99
N ASN A 421 -57.35 -34.02 -33.31
CA ASN A 421 -57.35 -34.80 -34.55
C ASN A 421 -58.50 -35.84 -34.59
N GLU A 422 -58.86 -36.43 -33.46
CA GLU A 422 -60.05 -37.30 -33.36
C GLU A 422 -61.35 -36.51 -33.46
N ARG A 423 -61.43 -35.34 -32.83
CA ARG A 423 -62.54 -34.40 -33.01
C ARG A 423 -62.70 -33.98 -34.46
N GLU A 424 -61.63 -33.69 -35.19
CA GLU A 424 -61.70 -33.36 -36.62
C GLU A 424 -62.11 -34.58 -37.48
N LYS A 425 -61.66 -35.79 -37.17
CA LYS A 425 -62.19 -37.02 -37.80
C LYS A 425 -63.69 -37.18 -37.55
N LEU A 426 -64.16 -36.93 -36.33
CA LEU A 426 -65.59 -36.98 -35.98
C LEU A 426 -66.38 -35.85 -36.64
N ILE A 427 -65.85 -34.64 -36.72
CA ILE A 427 -66.43 -33.53 -37.49
C ILE A 427 -66.51 -33.90 -38.96
N HIS A 428 -65.48 -34.52 -39.54
CA HIS A 428 -65.50 -34.97 -40.93
C HIS A 428 -66.51 -36.11 -41.15
N LEU A 429 -66.62 -37.07 -40.22
CA LEU A 429 -67.65 -38.10 -40.25
C LEU A 429 -69.06 -37.48 -40.14
N ILE A 430 -69.26 -36.48 -39.27
CA ILE A 430 -70.51 -35.72 -39.16
C ILE A 430 -70.77 -34.91 -40.42
N GLN A 431 -69.75 -34.37 -41.11
CA GLN A 431 -69.89 -33.71 -42.40
C GLN A 431 -70.25 -34.70 -43.51
N GLN A 432 -69.66 -35.90 -43.54
CA GLN A 432 -70.02 -36.97 -44.47
C GLN A 432 -71.45 -37.47 -44.21
N LEU A 433 -71.83 -37.72 -42.96
CA LEU A 433 -73.19 -38.07 -42.57
C LEU A 433 -74.18 -36.96 -42.91
N ASN A 434 -73.84 -35.70 -42.69
CA ASN A 434 -74.66 -34.56 -43.13
C ASN A 434 -74.66 -34.35 -44.65
N ALA A 435 -73.65 -34.83 -45.39
CA ALA A 435 -73.63 -34.82 -46.84
C ALA A 435 -74.47 -35.97 -47.42
N ILE A 436 -74.50 -37.13 -46.76
CA ILE A 436 -75.41 -38.25 -47.07
C ILE A 436 -76.85 -37.89 -46.68
N LEU A 437 -77.05 -37.25 -45.53
CA LEU A 437 -78.35 -36.71 -45.11
C LEU A 437 -78.79 -35.61 -46.09
N LYS A 438 -77.90 -34.70 -46.50
CA LYS A 438 -78.21 -33.75 -47.57
C LYS A 438 -78.40 -34.40 -48.93
N ALA A 439 -77.80 -35.56 -49.22
CA ALA A 439 -78.05 -36.29 -50.45
C ALA A 439 -79.40 -37.02 -50.41
N SER A 440 -79.86 -37.50 -49.26
CA SER A 440 -81.20 -38.09 -49.08
C SER A 440 -82.28 -37.01 -48.95
N GLU A 441 -82.00 -35.88 -48.31
CA GLU A 441 -82.79 -34.65 -48.38
C GLU A 441 -82.83 -34.10 -49.80
N ILE A 442 -81.74 -34.09 -50.57
CA ILE A 442 -81.72 -33.68 -51.99
C ILE A 442 -82.41 -34.72 -52.87
N TYR A 443 -82.41 -36.01 -52.52
CA TYR A 443 -83.26 -36.99 -53.19
C TYR A 443 -84.75 -36.73 -52.91
N TYR A 444 -85.12 -36.45 -51.66
CA TYR A 444 -86.49 -36.04 -51.28
C TYR A 444 -86.89 -34.68 -51.85
N GLN A 445 -85.97 -33.72 -51.88
CA GLN A 445 -86.17 -32.38 -52.41
C GLN A 445 -86.16 -32.39 -53.93
N ASN A 446 -85.37 -33.21 -54.61
CA ASN A 446 -85.50 -33.41 -56.07
C ASN A 446 -86.85 -34.04 -56.40
N LYS A 447 -87.36 -34.96 -55.58
CA LYS A 447 -88.74 -35.47 -55.64
C LYS A 447 -89.83 -34.38 -55.33
N ILE A 448 -89.41 -33.18 -54.92
CA ILE A 448 -90.22 -31.96 -54.69
C ILE A 448 -89.86 -30.82 -55.67
N ILE A 449 -88.69 -30.86 -56.32
CA ILE A 449 -88.10 -29.82 -57.19
C ILE A 449 -88.20 -30.21 -58.67
N GLU A 450 -88.42 -31.49 -58.99
CA GLU A 450 -89.20 -31.92 -60.15
C GLU A 450 -90.59 -31.24 -60.20
N LYS A 451 -91.08 -30.70 -59.08
CA LYS A 451 -92.31 -29.89 -59.00
C LYS A 451 -92.10 -28.37 -58.96
N GLN A 452 -90.93 -27.80 -58.64
CA GLN A 452 -90.71 -26.34 -58.65
C GLN A 452 -89.21 -25.93 -58.65
N MET A 453 -88.88 -24.82 -59.35
CA MET A 453 -87.49 -24.49 -59.78
C MET A 453 -86.75 -23.36 -59.02
N LYS A 454 -85.44 -23.59 -58.89
CA LYS A 454 -84.27 -22.66 -58.95
C LYS A 454 -84.01 -21.61 -57.82
N PRO A 455 -82.73 -21.37 -57.45
CA PRO A 455 -82.31 -20.44 -56.38
C PRO A 455 -81.37 -19.29 -56.84
N GLU A 456 -80.97 -18.37 -55.93
CA GLU A 456 -79.57 -17.84 -55.90
C GLU A 456 -79.15 -17.20 -54.54
N LYS A 457 -77.89 -16.69 -54.43
CA LYS A 457 -77.19 -16.35 -53.16
C LYS A 457 -76.44 -14.99 -53.16
N LYS A 458 -76.12 -14.47 -51.96
CA LYS A 458 -75.33 -13.22 -51.69
C LYS A 458 -73.82 -13.46 -51.51
N LYS A 459 -72.99 -12.39 -51.51
CA LYS A 459 -71.54 -12.36 -51.16
C LYS A 459 -71.14 -11.14 -50.28
N LYS A 460 -69.88 -11.09 -49.80
CA LYS A 460 -69.27 -10.12 -48.84
C LYS A 460 -68.13 -9.26 -49.46
N VAL A 461 -67.64 -8.23 -48.74
CA VAL A 461 -66.45 -7.36 -49.05
C VAL A 461 -65.72 -6.90 -47.75
N GLU A 462 -64.42 -6.54 -47.83
CA GLU A 462 -63.56 -5.88 -46.79
C GLU A 462 -62.57 -4.85 -47.46
N THR A 463 -61.88 -3.96 -46.70
CA THR A 463 -61.14 -2.76 -47.26
C THR A 463 -59.94 -2.21 -46.43
N LYS A 464 -58.94 -1.52 -47.07
CA LYS A 464 -57.84 -0.65 -46.50
C LYS A 464 -57.21 0.32 -47.56
N ILE A 465 -56.77 1.56 -47.24
CA ILE A 465 -56.17 2.62 -48.15
C ILE A 465 -55.10 3.56 -47.43
N VAL A 466 -54.35 4.44 -48.16
CA VAL A 466 -53.14 5.29 -47.79
C VAL A 466 -53.20 6.78 -48.36
N GLU A 467 -52.20 7.68 -48.13
CA GLU A 467 -52.14 9.19 -48.28
C GLU A 467 -51.24 9.81 -49.43
N THR A 468 -51.28 11.16 -49.74
CA THR A 468 -50.11 12.08 -50.16
C THR A 468 -50.36 13.59 -50.63
N ILE A 469 -49.32 14.49 -50.58
CA ILE A 469 -48.96 15.76 -51.39
C ILE A 469 -49.54 17.20 -51.04
N VAL A 470 -49.05 18.40 -51.51
CA VAL A 470 -47.76 19.23 -51.37
C VAL A 470 -47.69 20.55 -52.26
N GLU A 471 -47.19 21.75 -51.82
CA GLU A 471 -46.74 22.98 -52.62
C GLU A 471 -45.93 24.10 -51.79
N PRO A 472 -45.25 25.16 -52.38
CA PRO A 472 -44.05 25.90 -51.80
C PRO A 472 -43.98 27.49 -51.72
N THR A 473 -42.84 28.09 -51.26
CA THR A 473 -42.60 29.57 -50.97
C THR A 473 -41.16 30.15 -51.27
N ILE A 474 -40.88 31.46 -51.02
CA ILE A 474 -39.62 32.22 -51.33
C ILE A 474 -38.68 32.48 -50.11
N PRO A 475 -37.32 32.45 -50.24
CA PRO A 475 -36.36 32.65 -49.13
C PRO A 475 -36.13 34.10 -48.65
N ILE A 476 -35.71 34.26 -47.39
CA ILE A 476 -35.48 35.55 -46.72
C ILE A 476 -34.09 36.18 -46.94
N THR A 477 -33.12 35.45 -47.50
CA THR A 477 -31.74 35.95 -47.69
C THR A 477 -31.63 37.03 -48.78
N SER A 478 -32.60 37.12 -49.69
CA SER A 478 -32.59 38.04 -50.84
C SER A 478 -32.88 39.52 -50.52
N TRP A 479 -33.02 39.89 -49.24
CA TRP A 479 -33.42 41.23 -48.80
C TRP A 479 -32.28 42.11 -48.26
N PHE A 480 -31.03 41.64 -48.29
CA PHE A 480 -29.88 42.29 -47.65
C PHE A 480 -28.72 42.51 -48.64
N SER A 481 -27.93 43.56 -48.41
CA SER A 481 -26.71 43.88 -49.18
C SER A 481 -25.53 44.11 -48.23
N THR A 482 -24.32 43.74 -48.65
CA THR A 482 -23.08 43.84 -47.86
C THR A 482 -22.47 45.25 -47.82
N GLU A 483 -22.94 46.18 -48.65
CA GLU A 483 -22.40 47.55 -48.73
C GLU A 483 -23.19 48.59 -47.90
N PHE A 484 -24.31 48.20 -47.29
CA PHE A 484 -25.02 49.07 -46.36
C PHE A 484 -24.39 49.05 -44.95
N PRO A 485 -24.34 50.19 -44.24
CA PRO A 485 -23.97 50.23 -42.82
C PRO A 485 -24.82 49.30 -41.96
N ARG A 486 -24.27 48.86 -40.81
CA ARG A 486 -24.90 47.83 -39.97
C ARG A 486 -26.21 48.28 -39.34
N GLU A 487 -26.35 49.57 -38.98
CA GLU A 487 -27.62 50.10 -38.48
C GLU A 487 -28.70 50.08 -39.58
N LEU A 488 -28.35 50.54 -40.80
CA LEU A 488 -29.25 50.54 -41.95
C LEU A 488 -29.70 49.13 -42.34
N THR A 489 -28.76 48.18 -42.36
CA THR A 489 -29.05 46.75 -42.60
C THR A 489 -30.02 46.16 -41.57
N THR A 490 -29.96 46.63 -40.32
CA THR A 490 -30.84 46.20 -39.24
C THR A 490 -32.28 46.70 -39.45
N MET A 491 -32.46 48.00 -39.74
CA MET A 491 -33.78 48.59 -40.02
C MET A 491 -34.46 47.98 -41.27
N ILE A 492 -33.68 47.57 -42.27
CA ILE A 492 -34.19 46.85 -43.45
C ILE A 492 -34.71 45.45 -43.06
N GLY A 493 -34.05 44.78 -42.11
CA GLY A 493 -34.42 43.44 -41.65
C GLY A 493 -35.74 43.34 -40.90
N GLU A 494 -36.16 44.39 -40.20
CA GLU A 494 -37.46 44.46 -39.53
C GLU A 494 -38.62 44.47 -40.54
N VAL A 495 -38.46 45.20 -41.65
CA VAL A 495 -39.43 45.24 -42.74
C VAL A 495 -39.49 43.92 -43.52
N ALA A 496 -38.33 43.30 -43.77
CA ALA A 496 -38.25 42.04 -44.50
C ALA A 496 -38.97 40.87 -43.79
N LYS A 497 -38.90 40.81 -42.45
CA LYS A 497 -39.47 39.74 -41.62
C LYS A 497 -41.00 39.74 -41.48
N ASN A 498 -41.70 40.83 -41.82
CA ASN A 498 -43.15 40.92 -41.60
C ASN A 498 -43.95 40.13 -42.65
N GLU A 499 -44.35 38.89 -42.35
CA GLU A 499 -45.06 38.01 -43.30
C GLU A 499 -46.45 38.49 -43.74
N ALA A 500 -47.10 39.37 -42.98
CA ALA A 500 -48.42 39.91 -43.33
C ALA A 500 -48.38 40.92 -44.51
N LEU A 501 -47.20 41.39 -44.90
CA LEU A 501 -47.03 42.27 -46.05
C LEU A 501 -46.73 41.47 -47.34
N PRO A 502 -47.55 41.62 -48.41
CA PRO A 502 -47.21 41.10 -49.73
C PRO A 502 -45.82 41.57 -50.18
N ILE A 503 -45.10 40.73 -50.91
CA ILE A 503 -43.69 40.95 -51.31
C ILE A 503 -43.47 42.33 -51.95
N THR A 504 -44.41 42.77 -52.79
CA THR A 504 -44.40 44.08 -53.47
C THR A 504 -44.49 45.29 -52.53
N ALA A 505 -45.07 45.12 -51.33
CA ALA A 505 -45.17 46.18 -50.32
C ALA A 505 -43.87 46.32 -49.51
N LYS A 506 -43.20 45.20 -49.18
CA LYS A 506 -41.92 45.19 -48.44
C LYS A 506 -40.85 46.03 -49.13
N LEU A 507 -40.68 45.82 -50.45
CA LEU A 507 -39.72 46.57 -51.29
C LEU A 507 -39.87 48.09 -51.16
N ARG A 508 -41.11 48.60 -51.17
CA ARG A 508 -41.37 50.05 -51.18
C ARG A 508 -41.05 50.70 -49.84
N HIS A 509 -41.23 49.99 -48.73
CA HIS A 509 -40.94 50.52 -47.39
C HIS A 509 -39.42 50.53 -47.10
N ILE A 510 -38.70 49.49 -47.54
CA ILE A 510 -37.23 49.37 -47.44
C ILE A 510 -36.50 50.57 -48.07
N LEU A 511 -36.93 51.01 -49.26
CA LEU A 511 -36.31 52.15 -49.96
C LEU A 511 -36.43 53.48 -49.19
N ASN A 512 -37.52 53.68 -48.43
CA ASN A 512 -37.74 54.90 -47.64
C ASN A 512 -36.83 54.95 -46.38
N VAL A 513 -36.52 53.78 -45.80
CA VAL A 513 -35.57 53.68 -44.67
C VAL A 513 -34.17 54.14 -45.09
N ILE A 514 -33.71 53.72 -46.28
CA ILE A 514 -32.40 54.12 -46.84
C ILE A 514 -32.30 55.63 -47.00
N GLY A 515 -33.34 56.28 -47.53
CA GLY A 515 -33.34 57.75 -47.75
C GLY A 515 -33.25 58.58 -46.47
N LYS A 516 -33.82 58.11 -45.36
CA LYS A 516 -33.75 58.82 -44.07
C LYS A 516 -32.37 58.75 -43.41
N PHE A 517 -31.70 57.60 -43.53
CA PHE A 517 -30.43 57.35 -42.85
C PHE A 517 -29.33 58.35 -43.26
N TYR A 518 -29.10 58.52 -44.56
CA TYR A 518 -28.01 59.40 -45.06
C TYR A 518 -28.26 60.89 -44.81
N ASN A 519 -29.51 61.35 -44.75
CA ASN A 519 -29.82 62.74 -44.39
C ASN A 519 -29.38 63.08 -42.96
N SER A 520 -29.47 62.12 -42.01
CA SER A 520 -28.97 62.31 -40.65
C SER A 520 -27.45 62.40 -40.58
N GLN A 521 -26.74 61.78 -41.52
CA GLN A 521 -25.27 61.75 -41.56
C GLN A 521 -24.68 63.06 -42.14
N ASN A 522 -25.43 63.80 -42.95
CA ASN A 522 -25.02 65.12 -43.43
C ASN A 522 -24.99 66.17 -42.30
N PHE A 523 -25.98 66.15 -41.40
CA PHE A 523 -26.03 67.03 -40.21
C PHE A 523 -24.80 66.86 -39.30
N GLU A 524 -24.29 65.63 -39.18
CA GLU A 524 -23.07 65.34 -38.43
C GLU A 524 -21.79 65.95 -39.08
N GLN A 525 -21.82 66.27 -40.38
CA GLN A 525 -20.73 66.99 -41.04
C GLN A 525 -20.79 68.51 -40.81
N GLU A 526 -21.98 69.09 -40.61
CA GLU A 526 -22.11 70.50 -40.21
C GLU A 526 -21.46 70.76 -38.85
N THR A 527 -21.53 69.79 -37.93
CA THR A 527 -20.80 69.81 -36.65
C THR A 527 -19.28 69.92 -36.84
N LYS A 528 -18.71 69.30 -37.88
CA LYS A 528 -17.27 69.37 -38.20
C LYS A 528 -16.86 70.69 -38.85
N LEU A 529 -17.82 71.42 -39.41
CA LEU A 529 -17.61 72.78 -39.92
C LEU A 529 -17.32 73.75 -38.77
N LYS A 530 -18.01 73.57 -37.63
CA LYS A 530 -17.85 74.36 -36.40
C LYS A 530 -16.43 74.33 -35.82
N ASN A 531 -15.73 73.19 -35.91
CA ASN A 531 -14.32 73.07 -35.52
C ASN A 531 -13.35 73.88 -36.42
N LYS A 532 -13.80 74.45 -37.54
CA LYS A 532 -12.98 75.38 -38.34
C LYS A 532 -13.09 76.84 -37.87
N ASP A 533 -14.19 77.22 -37.22
CA ASP A 533 -14.34 78.55 -36.63
C ASP A 533 -13.35 78.75 -35.47
N GLU A 534 -13.11 77.70 -34.68
CA GLU A 534 -12.09 77.68 -33.61
C GLU A 534 -10.67 77.90 -34.16
N GLN A 535 -10.36 77.34 -35.35
CA GLN A 535 -9.07 77.59 -36.03
C GLN A 535 -8.96 79.04 -36.51
N PHE A 536 -10.06 79.63 -36.99
CA PHE A 536 -10.12 81.03 -37.41
C PHE A 536 -9.86 81.98 -36.23
N SER A 537 -10.38 81.66 -35.05
CA SER A 537 -10.11 82.42 -33.82
C SER A 537 -8.60 82.53 -33.53
N SER A 538 -7.86 81.42 -33.63
CA SER A 538 -6.40 81.39 -33.41
C SER A 538 -5.56 82.20 -34.42
N LEU A 539 -6.16 82.60 -35.55
CA LEU A 539 -5.55 83.47 -36.55
C LEU A 539 -5.83 84.95 -36.23
N SER A 540 -7.00 85.24 -35.66
CA SER A 540 -7.36 86.58 -35.17
C SER A 540 -6.39 87.06 -34.08
N ASP A 541 -6.04 86.22 -33.12
CA ASP A 541 -5.11 86.57 -32.03
C ASP A 541 -3.72 86.97 -32.55
N LYS A 542 -3.27 86.35 -33.64
CA LYS A 542 -1.98 86.68 -34.29
C LYS A 542 -2.03 88.02 -35.01
N PHE A 543 -3.20 88.40 -35.54
CA PHE A 543 -3.42 89.70 -36.15
C PHE A 543 -3.48 90.83 -35.10
N SER A 544 -4.14 90.61 -33.96
CA SER A 544 -4.15 91.57 -32.85
C SER A 544 -2.75 91.87 -32.30
N ASN A 545 -1.91 90.84 -32.13
CA ASN A 545 -0.52 91.01 -31.70
C ASN A 545 0.35 91.79 -32.72
N PHE A 546 0.05 91.69 -34.02
CA PHE A 546 0.73 92.47 -35.06
C PHE A 546 0.36 93.97 -35.00
N LEU A 547 -0.89 94.30 -34.70
CA LEU A 547 -1.32 95.70 -34.54
C LEU A 547 -0.71 96.36 -33.28
N LEU A 548 -0.61 95.64 -32.17
CA LEU A 548 0.06 96.12 -30.94
C LEU A 548 1.55 96.46 -31.19
N ALA A 549 2.25 95.64 -31.99
CA ALA A 549 3.65 95.89 -32.34
C ALA A 549 3.84 97.17 -33.19
N ILE A 550 2.86 97.55 -34.00
CA ILE A 550 2.88 98.78 -34.80
C ILE A 550 2.53 100.01 -33.96
N GLY A 551 1.52 99.92 -33.08
CA GLY A 551 1.15 101.02 -32.18
C GLY A 551 2.31 101.48 -31.29
N ALA A 552 3.08 100.53 -30.76
CA ALA A 552 4.26 100.79 -29.94
C ALA A 552 5.43 101.50 -30.68
N GLN A 553 5.41 101.61 -32.01
CA GLN A 553 6.42 102.34 -32.79
C GLN A 553 5.99 103.75 -33.20
N ILE A 554 4.72 104.12 -32.97
CA ILE A 554 4.15 105.43 -33.33
C ILE A 554 3.73 106.23 -32.07
N ASP A 555 3.81 105.60 -30.89
CA ASP A 555 3.44 106.16 -29.57
C ASP A 555 1.99 106.67 -29.51
N VAL A 556 1.09 105.88 -30.11
CA VAL A 556 -0.37 106.09 -30.13
C VAL A 556 -1.04 104.76 -29.78
N ASP A 557 -1.97 104.76 -28.82
CA ASP A 557 -2.77 103.60 -28.48
C ASP A 557 -3.80 103.30 -29.57
N LEU A 558 -3.42 102.46 -30.54
CA LEU A 558 -4.24 102.11 -31.69
C LEU A 558 -5.46 101.22 -31.36
N ASN A 559 -5.71 100.89 -30.09
CA ASN A 559 -6.91 100.13 -29.71
C ASN A 559 -8.22 100.93 -29.84
N ASN A 560 -8.17 102.26 -30.05
CA ASN A 560 -9.37 103.06 -30.31
C ASN A 560 -9.07 104.37 -31.08
N VAL A 561 -9.07 104.33 -32.42
CA VAL A 561 -8.81 105.52 -33.27
C VAL A 561 -9.93 105.78 -34.28
N ALA A 562 -10.39 107.03 -34.30
CA ALA A 562 -11.12 107.64 -35.41
C ALA A 562 -10.55 109.03 -35.72
N ASP A 563 -9.97 109.16 -36.93
CA ASP A 563 -9.64 110.39 -37.69
C ASP A 563 -8.45 111.32 -37.25
N PRO A 564 -7.46 111.64 -38.13
CA PRO A 564 -6.30 112.46 -37.77
C PRO A 564 -5.90 113.59 -38.77
N ILE A 565 -6.27 114.86 -38.55
CA ILE A 565 -5.71 116.03 -39.28
C ILE A 565 -5.58 117.28 -38.39
N LYS A 566 -4.34 117.74 -38.05
CA LYS A 566 -4.14 119.09 -37.44
C LYS A 566 -2.73 119.75 -37.47
N PRO A 567 -1.58 119.08 -37.22
CA PRO A 567 -0.35 119.78 -36.77
C PRO A 567 0.48 120.62 -37.78
N ILE A 568 0.08 120.78 -39.04
CA ILE A 568 1.01 121.15 -40.14
C ILE A 568 1.23 122.67 -40.33
N ILE A 569 0.47 123.55 -39.65
CA ILE A 569 0.27 124.95 -40.10
C ILE A 569 1.31 125.98 -39.59
N GLU A 570 2.04 125.73 -38.49
CA GLU A 570 2.69 126.82 -37.72
C GLU A 570 4.09 127.31 -38.21
N TRP A 571 4.71 126.68 -39.21
CA TRP A 571 6.17 126.83 -39.45
C TRP A 571 6.64 128.09 -40.24
N ILE A 572 5.76 128.79 -40.96
CA ILE A 572 6.15 129.56 -42.17
C ILE A 572 6.66 131.02 -41.94
N VAL A 573 6.59 131.59 -40.73
CA VAL A 573 6.52 133.07 -40.56
C VAL A 573 7.86 133.84 -40.41
N ASN A 574 8.99 133.22 -40.06
CA ASN A 574 10.10 133.92 -39.36
C ASN A 574 11.41 134.13 -40.17
N LEU A 575 11.47 135.05 -41.16
CA LEU A 575 12.66 135.13 -42.05
C LEU A 575 12.99 136.47 -42.79
N LYS A 576 12.82 137.67 -42.21
CA LYS A 576 12.76 138.94 -43.01
C LYS A 576 13.84 140.05 -42.84
N ASP A 577 14.26 140.46 -41.64
CA ASP A 577 14.63 141.89 -41.42
C ASP A 577 16.11 142.23 -41.03
N GLN A 578 17.11 142.26 -41.94
CA GLN A 578 18.49 142.77 -41.65
C GLN A 578 19.29 143.39 -42.84
N MET A 579 19.40 144.73 -42.97
CA MET A 579 20.38 145.44 -43.85
C MET A 579 20.48 146.97 -43.57
N SER A 580 21.53 147.64 -44.10
CA SER A 580 21.64 149.06 -44.53
C SER A 580 22.32 150.09 -43.60
N ILE A 581 23.66 150.27 -43.69
CA ILE A 581 24.46 151.32 -43.01
C ILE A 581 25.73 151.69 -43.86
N ILE A 582 26.38 152.84 -43.56
CA ILE A 582 27.79 153.27 -43.85
C ILE A 582 28.06 154.13 -45.12
N SER A 583 28.61 155.37 -44.96
CA SER A 583 29.62 156.07 -45.82
C SER A 583 29.68 157.63 -45.64
N SER A 584 30.84 158.24 -45.24
CA SER A 584 31.30 159.63 -45.59
C SER A 584 32.52 160.17 -44.78
N GLU A 585 33.54 160.82 -45.39
CA GLU A 585 34.50 161.83 -44.80
C GLU A 585 35.68 162.24 -45.76
N LYS A 586 36.02 163.56 -45.97
CA LYS A 586 37.37 164.08 -46.39
C LYS A 586 37.54 165.62 -46.65
N ASP A 587 38.81 166.03 -46.83
CA ASP A 587 39.42 167.24 -47.49
C ASP A 587 39.63 168.59 -46.73
N THR A 588 40.85 169.19 -46.76
CA THR A 588 41.09 170.62 -46.34
C THR A 588 42.47 171.31 -46.62
N VAL A 589 43.62 170.63 -46.72
CA VAL A 589 44.95 171.26 -46.41
C VAL A 589 45.77 171.73 -47.65
N LYS A 590 45.97 173.05 -47.88
CA LYS A 590 46.74 173.54 -49.06
C LYS A 590 47.54 174.88 -49.00
N ASN A 591 47.30 175.83 -48.08
CA ASN A 591 47.49 177.27 -48.40
C ASN A 591 48.76 178.02 -47.90
N GLU A 592 49.74 177.40 -47.22
CA GLU A 592 50.72 178.16 -46.40
C GLU A 592 52.03 178.64 -47.09
N ILE A 593 52.31 178.25 -48.34
CA ILE A 593 53.68 178.31 -48.91
C ILE A 593 54.25 179.73 -49.15
N ASN A 594 53.40 180.75 -49.40
CA ASN A 594 53.86 182.06 -49.92
C ASN A 594 54.70 182.91 -48.94
N TYR A 595 54.83 182.51 -47.67
CA TYR A 595 55.46 183.30 -46.60
C TYR A 595 57.01 183.35 -46.66
N PHE A 596 57.68 182.45 -47.38
CA PHE A 596 59.12 182.20 -47.16
C PHE A 596 60.11 183.12 -47.91
N LEU A 597 59.70 183.82 -48.97
CA LEU A 597 60.63 184.60 -49.81
C LEU A 597 61.22 185.83 -49.12
N ASP A 598 60.48 186.42 -48.17
CA ASP A 598 60.88 187.63 -47.43
C ASP A 598 62.03 187.38 -46.43
N LYS A 599 62.38 186.10 -46.19
CA LYS A 599 63.13 185.67 -45.00
C LYS A 599 64.59 185.27 -45.24
N LEU A 600 65.15 185.57 -46.42
CA LEU A 600 66.46 185.04 -46.88
C LEU A 600 67.54 186.08 -47.21
N ASP A 601 67.27 187.39 -47.02
CA ASP A 601 68.27 188.48 -46.91
C ASP A 601 69.31 188.61 -48.07
N PHE A 602 68.99 188.11 -49.27
CA PHE A 602 69.82 188.24 -50.47
C PHE A 602 69.67 189.63 -51.11
N LYS A 603 70.79 190.36 -51.26
CA LYS A 603 70.79 191.77 -51.71
C LYS A 603 70.87 191.96 -53.23
N SER A 604 71.24 190.92 -53.98
CA SER A 604 71.06 190.87 -55.44
C SER A 604 70.94 189.42 -55.93
N LEU A 605 70.35 189.22 -57.11
CA LEU A 605 70.24 187.90 -57.73
C LEU A 605 71.60 187.35 -58.22
N ALA A 606 72.57 188.22 -58.51
CA ALA A 606 73.85 187.85 -59.11
C ALA A 606 74.76 187.06 -58.14
N ASP A 607 74.75 187.40 -56.85
CA ASP A 607 75.51 186.66 -55.83
C ASP A 607 74.97 185.24 -55.63
N ALA A 608 73.65 185.08 -55.70
CA ALA A 608 72.98 183.78 -55.60
C ALA A 608 73.34 182.85 -56.78
N GLU A 609 73.54 183.40 -57.98
CA GLU A 609 73.86 182.64 -59.19
C GLU A 609 75.27 182.01 -59.12
N SER A 610 76.24 182.72 -58.53
CA SER A 610 77.60 182.20 -58.27
C SER A 610 77.59 180.99 -57.33
N ASP A 611 76.88 181.08 -56.21
CA ASP A 611 76.76 179.99 -55.24
C ASP A 611 75.96 178.79 -55.81
N PHE A 612 74.98 179.05 -56.69
CA PHE A 612 74.25 178.02 -57.42
C PHE A 612 75.15 177.14 -58.32
N VAL A 613 76.17 177.73 -58.96
CA VAL A 613 77.13 176.96 -59.78
C VAL A 613 77.94 175.99 -58.92
N ARG A 614 78.38 176.41 -57.72
CA ARG A 614 79.06 175.52 -56.76
C ARG A 614 78.13 174.40 -56.30
N LEU A 615 76.89 174.73 -55.94
CA LEU A 615 75.89 173.76 -55.49
C LEU A 615 75.56 172.71 -56.57
N ARG A 616 75.53 173.12 -57.84
CA ARG A 616 75.25 172.24 -58.98
C ARG A 616 76.35 171.19 -59.21
N GLY A 617 77.61 171.50 -58.90
CA GLY A 617 78.71 170.54 -58.93
C GLY A 617 78.55 169.42 -57.89
N GLU A 618 78.28 169.79 -56.64
CA GLU A 618 77.97 168.85 -55.54
C GLU A 618 76.75 167.97 -55.87
N PHE A 619 75.68 168.57 -56.40
CA PHE A 619 74.43 167.88 -56.73
C PHE A 619 74.63 166.70 -57.71
N TYR A 620 75.39 166.88 -58.78
CA TYR A 620 75.63 165.80 -59.76
C TYR A 620 76.45 164.64 -59.17
N ARG A 621 77.35 164.88 -58.20
CA ARG A 621 78.06 163.80 -57.49
C ARG A 621 77.08 162.94 -56.69
N VAL A 622 76.25 163.58 -55.85
CA VAL A 622 75.25 162.90 -55.00
C VAL A 622 74.22 162.14 -55.83
N GLN A 623 73.79 162.70 -56.97
CA GLN A 623 72.84 162.07 -57.89
C GLN A 623 73.36 160.73 -58.45
N SER A 624 74.68 160.62 -58.69
CA SER A 624 75.32 159.39 -59.19
C SER A 624 75.31 158.27 -58.14
N GLU A 625 75.65 158.58 -56.89
CA GLU A 625 75.68 157.60 -55.80
C GLU A 625 74.27 157.10 -55.43
N LEU A 626 73.29 158.01 -55.37
CA LEU A 626 71.89 157.67 -55.16
C LEU A 626 71.36 156.67 -56.21
N HIS A 627 71.88 156.73 -57.44
CA HIS A 627 71.49 155.82 -58.52
C HIS A 627 72.11 154.42 -58.38
N LYS A 628 73.32 154.30 -57.83
CA LYS A 628 73.94 153.01 -57.47
C LYS A 628 73.15 152.33 -56.35
N GLU A 629 72.80 153.06 -55.30
CA GLU A 629 72.12 152.46 -54.14
C GLU A 629 70.66 152.06 -54.43
N LYS A 630 69.97 152.82 -55.31
CA LYS A 630 68.67 152.40 -55.86
C LYS A 630 68.72 151.08 -56.64
N LYS A 631 69.86 150.69 -57.23
CA LYS A 631 70.01 149.35 -57.83
C LYS A 631 70.13 148.25 -56.76
N LYS A 632 71.01 148.40 -55.76
CA LYS A 632 71.15 147.41 -54.67
C LYS A 632 69.84 147.18 -53.92
N SER A 633 69.12 148.26 -53.59
CA SER A 633 67.82 148.19 -52.90
C SER A 633 66.76 147.38 -53.66
N LYS A 634 66.71 147.50 -55.00
CA LYS A 634 65.83 146.66 -55.84
C LYS A 634 66.24 145.19 -55.82
N GLN A 635 67.54 144.90 -55.76
CA GLN A 635 68.06 143.54 -55.74
C GLN A 635 67.69 142.80 -54.44
N HIS A 636 67.92 143.43 -53.27
CA HIS A 636 67.49 142.86 -51.99
C HIS A 636 65.98 142.64 -51.89
N LYS A 637 65.15 143.57 -52.42
CA LYS A 637 63.69 143.40 -52.48
C LYS A 637 63.22 142.24 -53.38
N LYS A 638 64.05 141.73 -54.30
CA LYS A 638 63.73 140.53 -55.09
C LYS A 638 64.01 139.27 -54.27
N SER A 639 65.23 139.13 -53.74
CA SER A 639 65.62 137.97 -52.91
C SER A 639 64.78 137.81 -51.64
N GLN A 640 64.36 138.91 -51.02
CA GLN A 640 63.48 138.88 -49.84
C GLN A 640 62.07 138.35 -50.15
N LYS A 641 61.56 138.56 -51.39
CA LYS A 641 60.30 137.95 -51.84
C LYS A 641 60.47 136.46 -52.16
N GLU A 642 61.55 136.10 -52.82
CA GLU A 642 61.85 134.71 -53.19
C GLU A 642 61.97 133.82 -51.95
N LEU A 643 62.69 134.29 -50.92
CA LEU A 643 62.79 133.60 -49.63
C LEU A 643 61.42 133.48 -48.92
N GLY A 644 60.59 134.54 -48.98
CA GLY A 644 59.25 134.54 -48.41
C GLY A 644 58.30 133.52 -49.06
N HIS A 645 58.39 133.32 -50.39
CA HIS A 645 57.65 132.27 -51.08
C HIS A 645 58.09 130.87 -50.62
N THR A 646 59.40 130.59 -50.57
CA THR A 646 59.90 129.27 -50.14
C THR A 646 59.52 128.91 -48.71
N PHE A 647 59.42 129.90 -47.82
CA PHE A 647 58.99 129.67 -46.43
C PHE A 647 57.51 129.26 -46.34
N VAL A 648 56.62 129.95 -47.05
CA VAL A 648 55.18 129.61 -47.10
C VAL A 648 54.95 128.24 -47.74
N GLU A 649 55.77 127.87 -48.72
CA GLU A 649 55.72 126.57 -49.39
C GLU A 649 56.13 125.43 -48.43
N HIS A 650 57.26 125.56 -47.73
CA HIS A 650 57.68 124.60 -46.69
C HIS A 650 56.66 124.49 -45.54
N GLN A 651 56.10 125.61 -45.09
CA GLN A 651 55.07 125.61 -44.04
C GLN A 651 53.83 124.80 -44.47
N ARG A 652 53.43 124.92 -45.75
CA ARG A 652 52.32 124.15 -46.33
C ARG A 652 52.62 122.66 -46.46
N GLU A 653 53.84 122.28 -46.82
CA GLU A 653 54.26 120.88 -46.86
C GLU A 653 54.24 120.23 -45.47
N ILE A 654 54.77 120.92 -44.45
CA ILE A 654 54.75 120.46 -43.05
C ILE A 654 53.30 120.24 -42.59
N GLU A 655 52.39 121.17 -42.91
CA GLU A 655 50.98 121.07 -42.52
C GLU A 655 50.25 119.94 -43.25
N ILE A 656 50.57 119.67 -44.52
CA ILE A 656 50.06 118.49 -45.25
C ILE A 656 50.56 117.18 -44.62
N VAL A 657 51.86 117.11 -44.25
CA VAL A 657 52.43 115.92 -43.59
C VAL A 657 51.83 115.71 -42.20
N PHE A 658 51.67 116.77 -41.41
CA PHE A 658 51.08 116.71 -40.07
C PHE A 658 49.63 116.19 -40.12
N ASN A 659 48.78 116.76 -40.98
CA ASN A 659 47.40 116.29 -41.13
C ASN A 659 47.34 114.84 -41.63
N LYS A 660 48.26 114.42 -42.51
CA LYS A 660 48.37 113.03 -42.99
C LYS A 660 48.87 112.05 -41.92
N GLN A 661 49.66 112.50 -40.94
CA GLN A 661 50.02 111.71 -39.77
C GLN A 661 48.86 111.63 -38.77
N LYS A 662 48.18 112.76 -38.47
CA LYS A 662 47.01 112.80 -37.58
C LYS A 662 45.90 111.85 -38.04
N GLY A 663 45.52 111.88 -39.31
CA GLY A 663 44.52 110.96 -39.87
C GLY A 663 44.95 109.48 -39.90
N LYS A 664 46.25 109.17 -39.79
CA LYS A 664 46.72 107.79 -39.55
C LYS A 664 46.57 107.37 -38.10
N ILE A 665 46.84 108.28 -37.15
CA ILE A 665 46.68 108.03 -35.72
C ILE A 665 45.19 107.79 -35.41
N GLU A 666 44.30 108.67 -35.85
CA GLU A 666 42.84 108.54 -35.65
C GLU A 666 42.25 107.24 -36.23
N ASN A 667 42.85 106.69 -37.29
CA ASN A 667 42.44 105.39 -37.85
C ASN A 667 43.02 104.20 -37.08
N LEU A 668 44.27 104.31 -36.59
CA LEU A 668 44.87 103.27 -35.74
C LEU A 668 44.17 103.18 -34.39
N GLU A 669 43.80 104.31 -33.78
CA GLU A 669 43.02 104.38 -32.54
C GLU A 669 41.68 103.65 -32.70
N LYS A 670 40.93 103.89 -33.79
CA LYS A 670 39.70 103.16 -34.09
C LYS A 670 39.91 101.65 -34.23
N THR A 671 40.95 101.21 -34.96
CA THR A 671 41.24 99.77 -35.07
C THR A 671 41.65 99.14 -33.73
N CYS A 672 42.31 99.89 -32.85
CA CYS A 672 42.60 99.44 -31.48
C CYS A 672 41.31 99.28 -30.66
N ASP A 673 40.37 100.24 -30.73
CA ASP A 673 39.08 100.14 -30.04
C ASP A 673 38.24 98.97 -30.58
N GLU A 674 38.21 98.75 -31.89
CA GLU A 674 37.57 97.60 -32.54
C GLU A 674 38.14 96.27 -32.01
N TYR A 675 39.47 96.11 -31.98
CA TYR A 675 40.11 94.92 -31.41
C TYR A 675 39.90 94.78 -29.89
N ILE A 676 39.80 95.88 -29.13
CA ILE A 676 39.46 95.84 -27.69
C ILE A 676 38.03 95.32 -27.48
N ILE A 677 37.10 95.72 -28.35
CA ILE A 677 35.71 95.20 -28.34
C ILE A 677 35.68 93.72 -28.71
N GLU A 678 36.38 93.30 -29.77
CA GLU A 678 36.48 91.90 -30.19
C GLU A 678 37.08 91.01 -29.08
N VAL A 679 38.21 91.43 -28.48
CA VAL A 679 38.84 90.71 -27.35
C VAL A 679 37.91 90.62 -26.14
N ARG A 680 37.04 91.63 -25.89
CA ARG A 680 36.02 91.56 -24.84
C ARG A 680 34.91 90.55 -25.18
N GLN A 681 34.43 90.55 -26.42
CA GLN A 681 33.42 89.58 -26.88
C GLN A 681 33.94 88.14 -26.83
N LEU A 682 35.19 87.90 -27.30
CA LEU A 682 35.83 86.59 -27.24
C LEU A 682 36.06 86.12 -25.80
N LYS A 683 36.43 87.02 -24.86
CA LYS A 683 36.54 86.69 -23.43
C LYS A 683 35.19 86.29 -22.83
N ASN A 684 34.11 87.02 -23.11
CA ASN A 684 32.78 86.66 -22.63
C ASN A 684 32.36 85.29 -23.16
N LYS A 685 32.49 85.05 -24.47
CA LYS A 685 32.15 83.78 -25.11
C LYS A 685 32.99 82.60 -24.59
N ASN A 686 34.25 82.83 -24.23
CA ASN A 686 35.09 81.79 -23.64
C ASN A 686 34.69 81.49 -22.18
N ALA A 687 34.23 82.49 -21.42
CA ALA A 687 33.66 82.28 -20.08
C ALA A 687 32.31 81.54 -20.15
N GLU A 688 31.44 81.88 -21.10
CA GLU A 688 30.18 81.16 -21.39
C GLU A 688 30.46 79.68 -21.71
N LEU A 689 31.39 79.40 -22.64
CA LEU A 689 31.79 78.03 -22.98
C LEU A 689 32.44 77.28 -21.80
N THR A 690 33.21 77.98 -20.96
CA THR A 690 33.78 77.37 -19.73
C THR A 690 32.68 76.97 -18.75
N ASN A 691 31.68 77.82 -18.54
CA ASN A 691 30.53 77.52 -17.68
C ASN A 691 29.67 76.38 -18.25
N GLU A 692 29.47 76.33 -19.56
CA GLU A 692 28.76 75.23 -20.25
C GLU A 692 29.51 73.90 -20.09
N ILE A 693 30.83 73.89 -20.25
CA ILE A 693 31.67 72.70 -20.01
C ILE A 693 31.58 72.23 -18.56
N ILE A 694 31.55 73.16 -17.59
CA ILE A 694 31.36 72.83 -16.17
C ILE A 694 29.97 72.22 -15.93
N ARG A 695 28.90 72.80 -16.53
CA ARG A 695 27.54 72.26 -16.38
C ARG A 695 27.43 70.85 -16.96
N ILE A 696 27.88 70.65 -18.20
CA ILE A 696 27.88 69.33 -18.87
C ILE A 696 28.74 68.31 -18.11
N LYS A 697 29.88 68.73 -17.55
CA LYS A 697 30.70 67.84 -16.71
C LYS A 697 29.95 67.39 -15.45
N ASN A 698 29.29 68.32 -14.75
CA ASN A 698 28.53 67.99 -13.55
C ASN A 698 27.32 67.09 -13.90
N GLU A 699 26.54 67.44 -14.93
CA GLU A 699 25.43 66.62 -15.43
C GLU A 699 25.87 65.19 -15.80
N HIS A 700 27.05 65.02 -16.38
CA HIS A 700 27.63 63.70 -16.67
C HIS A 700 28.16 62.99 -15.41
N GLU A 701 28.71 63.73 -14.44
CA GLU A 701 29.21 63.15 -13.17
C GLU A 701 28.04 62.65 -12.30
N ASP A 702 26.93 63.40 -12.26
CA ASP A 702 25.67 63.00 -11.64
C ASP A 702 25.05 61.78 -12.35
N GLN A 703 24.95 61.78 -13.69
CA GLN A 703 24.43 60.63 -14.45
C GLN A 703 25.29 59.36 -14.28
N VAL A 704 26.62 59.49 -14.20
CA VAL A 704 27.50 58.36 -13.87
C VAL A 704 27.29 57.90 -12.42
N GLY A 705 27.01 58.82 -11.50
CA GLY A 705 26.58 58.50 -10.13
C GLY A 705 25.29 57.66 -10.11
N GLU A 706 24.23 58.12 -10.77
CA GLU A 706 22.95 57.40 -10.87
C GLU A 706 23.12 56.02 -11.51
N VAL A 707 23.77 55.94 -12.68
CA VAL A 707 23.98 54.66 -13.40
C VAL A 707 24.88 53.69 -12.62
N THR A 708 25.84 54.18 -11.82
CA THR A 708 26.64 53.28 -10.96
C THR A 708 25.85 52.78 -9.75
N VAL A 709 25.01 53.63 -9.13
CA VAL A 709 24.10 53.22 -8.05
C VAL A 709 23.04 52.23 -8.53
N GLU A 710 22.41 52.47 -9.69
CA GLU A 710 21.46 51.52 -10.30
C GLU A 710 22.12 50.17 -10.62
N LYS A 711 23.33 50.20 -11.21
CA LYS A 711 24.10 49.00 -11.53
C LYS A 711 24.47 48.22 -10.26
N ASP A 712 24.93 48.88 -9.21
CA ASP A 712 25.30 48.20 -7.96
C ASP A 712 24.07 47.70 -7.19
N ALA A 713 22.92 48.38 -7.28
CA ALA A 713 21.64 47.90 -6.79
C ALA A 713 21.17 46.64 -7.56
N PHE A 714 21.24 46.65 -8.89
CA PHE A 714 20.91 45.48 -9.73
C PHE A 714 21.87 44.30 -9.46
N LEU A 715 23.17 44.55 -9.38
CA LEU A 715 24.16 43.54 -9.01
C LEU A 715 23.95 43.03 -7.58
N LYS A 716 23.42 43.85 -6.67
CA LYS A 716 23.03 43.39 -5.32
C LYS A 716 21.80 42.49 -5.41
N GLN A 717 20.71 42.92 -6.06
CA GLN A 717 19.51 42.11 -6.25
C GLN A 717 19.85 40.74 -6.85
N LEU A 718 20.65 40.70 -7.92
CA LEU A 718 21.04 39.45 -8.58
C LEU A 718 21.88 38.52 -7.68
N ARG A 719 22.68 39.09 -6.76
CA ARG A 719 23.40 38.31 -5.74
C ARG A 719 22.47 37.80 -4.64
N ASP A 720 21.55 38.64 -4.18
CA ASP A 720 20.58 38.30 -3.13
C ASP A 720 19.59 37.21 -3.63
N GLU A 721 19.19 37.27 -4.90
CA GLU A 721 18.39 36.24 -5.59
C GLU A 721 19.17 34.93 -5.78
N TYR A 722 20.42 34.99 -6.27
CA TYR A 722 21.26 33.80 -6.44
C TYR A 722 21.60 33.12 -5.11
N GLU A 723 21.87 33.88 -4.06
CA GLU A 723 22.14 33.33 -2.73
C GLU A 723 20.87 32.71 -2.11
N LYS A 724 19.69 33.29 -2.37
CA LYS A 724 18.40 32.69 -1.99
C LYS A 724 18.12 31.36 -2.73
N GLU A 725 18.31 31.31 -4.05
CA GLU A 725 18.18 30.06 -4.83
C GLU A 725 19.19 29.00 -4.34
N LYS A 726 20.43 29.41 -4.06
CA LYS A 726 21.47 28.55 -3.48
C LYS A 726 21.09 28.01 -2.09
N ILE A 727 20.50 28.82 -1.22
CA ILE A 727 19.99 28.38 0.10
C ILE A 727 18.83 27.39 -0.07
N GLU A 728 17.88 27.66 -0.97
CA GLU A 728 16.77 26.74 -1.25
C GLU A 728 17.24 25.40 -1.84
N LEU A 729 18.23 25.41 -2.73
CA LEU A 729 18.84 24.20 -3.28
C LEU A 729 19.66 23.42 -2.25
N VAL A 730 20.40 24.09 -1.36
CA VAL A 730 21.11 23.44 -0.23
C VAL A 730 20.12 22.81 0.73
N SER A 731 19.08 23.54 1.15
CA SER A 731 18.01 23.01 2.01
C SER A 731 17.33 21.79 1.37
N MET A 732 17.02 21.83 0.07
CA MET A 732 16.45 20.69 -0.64
C MET A 732 17.41 19.49 -0.74
N LEU A 733 18.73 19.72 -0.78
CA LEU A 733 19.73 18.65 -0.74
C LEU A 733 19.87 18.04 0.65
N GLU A 734 19.84 18.84 1.71
CA GLU A 734 19.85 18.37 3.11
C GLU A 734 18.60 17.55 3.41
N ASP A 735 17.43 18.06 3.03
CA ASP A 735 16.12 17.43 3.17
C ASP A 735 16.04 16.08 2.41
N LYS A 736 16.61 16.02 1.18
CA LYS A 736 16.78 14.75 0.44
C LYS A 736 17.80 13.82 1.08
N THR A 737 18.88 14.34 1.67
CA THR A 737 19.91 13.55 2.34
C THR A 737 19.38 12.91 3.61
N ALA A 738 18.61 13.64 4.43
CA ALA A 738 17.91 13.11 5.59
C ALA A 738 16.91 12.00 5.22
N LYS A 739 16.16 12.19 4.12
CA LYS A 739 15.26 11.16 3.56
C LYS A 739 16.03 9.91 3.11
N ILE A 740 17.17 10.06 2.44
CA ILE A 740 18.06 8.94 2.07
C ILE A 740 18.59 8.23 3.32
N GLU A 741 19.07 8.95 4.33
CA GLU A 741 19.58 8.35 5.57
C GLU A 741 18.48 7.58 6.34
N SER A 742 17.25 8.10 6.34
CA SER A 742 16.07 7.42 6.88
C SER A 742 15.79 6.11 6.13
N TYR A 743 15.78 6.12 4.79
CA TYR A 743 15.63 4.90 4.00
C TYR A 743 16.78 3.90 4.22
N CYS A 744 18.03 4.36 4.38
CA CYS A 744 19.16 3.50 4.74
C CYS A 744 18.98 2.85 6.12
N LYS A 745 18.49 3.59 7.13
CA LYS A 745 18.15 3.06 8.46
C LYS A 745 17.05 1.99 8.37
N GLU A 746 16.03 2.22 7.55
CA GLU A 746 14.93 1.26 7.33
C GLU A 746 15.37 0.01 6.55
N ILE A 747 16.22 0.15 5.54
CA ILE A 747 16.82 -1.01 4.84
C ILE A 747 17.61 -1.87 5.84
N VAL A 748 18.45 -1.28 6.69
CA VAL A 748 19.20 -2.00 7.73
C VAL A 748 18.28 -2.63 8.78
N ARG A 749 17.10 -2.06 9.02
CA ARG A 749 16.05 -2.65 9.89
C ARG A 749 15.46 -3.91 9.23
N LEU A 750 15.04 -3.80 7.97
CA LEU A 750 14.48 -4.89 7.17
C LEU A 750 15.48 -6.03 6.93
N GLU A 751 16.77 -5.72 6.69
CA GLU A 751 17.83 -6.73 6.56
C GLU A 751 18.03 -7.55 7.86
N LYS A 752 17.91 -6.90 9.02
CA LYS A 752 17.94 -7.58 10.32
C LYS A 752 16.70 -8.47 10.50
N GLU A 753 15.51 -8.00 10.14
CA GLU A 753 14.29 -8.81 10.18
C GLU A 753 14.38 -10.03 9.23
N VAL A 754 14.79 -9.85 7.98
CA VAL A 754 15.02 -10.94 7.02
C VAL A 754 16.06 -11.93 7.55
N SER A 755 17.11 -11.46 8.22
CA SER A 755 18.13 -12.31 8.85
C SER A 755 17.59 -13.08 10.06
N GLN A 756 16.68 -12.49 10.84
CA GLN A 756 15.97 -13.20 11.91
C GLN A 756 15.03 -14.25 11.33
N TRP A 757 14.14 -13.88 10.39
CA TRP A 757 13.20 -14.81 9.75
C TRP A 757 13.89 -16.00 9.09
N LYS A 758 15.06 -15.81 8.47
CA LYS A 758 15.90 -16.92 7.96
C LYS A 758 16.32 -17.89 9.08
N ARG A 759 16.84 -17.39 10.21
CA ARG A 759 17.22 -18.23 11.37
C ARG A 759 16.01 -18.94 11.97
N THR A 760 14.86 -18.28 12.06
CA THR A 760 13.62 -18.90 12.54
C THR A 760 13.16 -20.01 11.59
N ALA A 761 13.18 -19.77 10.28
CA ALA A 761 12.82 -20.77 9.27
C ALA A 761 13.78 -21.98 9.27
N GLU A 762 15.09 -21.77 9.42
CA GLU A 762 16.06 -22.86 9.59
C GLU A 762 15.83 -23.67 10.87
N THR A 763 15.49 -23.00 11.97
CA THR A 763 15.18 -23.66 13.25
C THR A 763 13.90 -24.49 13.15
N MET A 764 12.84 -23.93 12.56
CA MET A 764 11.58 -24.64 12.28
C MET A 764 11.80 -25.81 11.29
N LYS A 765 12.70 -25.67 10.31
CA LYS A 765 13.06 -26.74 9.37
C LYS A 765 13.85 -27.87 10.03
N LYS A 766 14.70 -27.58 11.03
CA LYS A 766 15.35 -28.59 11.88
C LYS A 766 14.33 -29.30 12.77
N GLN A 767 13.49 -28.55 13.49
CA GLN A 767 12.42 -29.11 14.33
C GLN A 767 11.44 -29.98 13.53
N LYS A 768 11.06 -29.54 12.32
CA LYS A 768 10.24 -30.33 11.41
C LYS A 768 10.91 -31.66 11.07
N LYS A 769 12.18 -31.67 10.67
CA LYS A 769 12.93 -32.91 10.39
C LYS A 769 13.00 -33.84 11.60
N GLU A 770 13.18 -33.28 12.80
CA GLU A 770 13.21 -34.08 14.03
C GLU A 770 11.85 -34.74 14.29
N LYS A 771 10.74 -34.02 14.08
CA LYS A 771 9.39 -34.60 14.19
C LYS A 771 9.02 -35.56 13.06
N GLU A 772 9.55 -35.37 11.85
CA GLU A 772 9.44 -36.36 10.77
C GLU A 772 10.18 -37.66 11.15
N ARG A 773 11.38 -37.57 11.76
CA ARG A 773 12.13 -38.72 12.29
C ARG A 773 11.40 -39.42 13.45
N GLU A 774 10.91 -38.67 14.44
CA GLU A 774 10.11 -39.24 15.53
C GLU A 774 8.86 -39.97 15.02
N LEU A 775 8.16 -39.41 14.03
CA LEU A 775 6.98 -40.06 13.42
C LEU A 775 7.35 -41.33 12.65
N GLU A 776 8.48 -41.36 11.95
CA GLU A 776 8.97 -42.53 11.24
C GLU A 776 9.42 -43.64 12.22
N GLU A 777 10.08 -43.28 13.33
CA GLU A 777 10.42 -44.20 14.41
C GLU A 777 9.18 -44.78 15.10
N ILE A 778 8.16 -43.96 15.40
CA ILE A 778 6.88 -44.43 15.96
C ILE A 778 6.12 -45.31 14.97
N ALA A 779 6.11 -44.96 13.67
CA ALA A 779 5.46 -45.77 12.63
C ALA A 779 6.13 -47.15 12.49
N ASN A 780 7.46 -47.21 12.56
CA ASN A 780 8.21 -48.46 12.55
C ASN A 780 7.91 -49.30 13.80
N GLN A 781 7.96 -48.72 15.01
CA GLN A 781 7.61 -49.42 16.25
C GLN A 781 6.17 -49.97 16.25
N PHE A 782 5.21 -49.21 15.69
CA PHE A 782 3.84 -49.67 15.54
C PHE A 782 3.73 -50.84 14.54
N ASN A 783 4.42 -50.75 13.41
CA ASN A 783 4.42 -51.79 12.37
C ASN A 783 5.13 -53.08 12.86
N GLU A 784 6.23 -52.95 13.62
CA GLU A 784 6.87 -54.06 14.34
C GLU A 784 5.87 -54.70 15.32
N SER A 785 5.22 -53.90 16.18
CA SER A 785 4.25 -54.38 17.16
C SER A 785 3.04 -55.09 16.52
N ASP A 786 2.52 -54.56 15.41
CA ASP A 786 1.41 -55.15 14.65
C ASP A 786 1.83 -56.47 13.97
N ASN A 787 3.06 -56.55 13.44
CA ASN A 787 3.61 -57.81 12.95
C ASN A 787 3.80 -58.84 14.08
N ASP A 788 4.28 -58.41 15.25
CA ASP A 788 4.43 -59.26 16.43
C ASP A 788 3.08 -59.80 16.92
N TRP A 789 2.04 -58.96 16.96
CA TRP A 789 0.66 -59.36 17.25
C TRP A 789 0.09 -60.32 16.21
N LYS A 790 0.31 -60.07 14.91
CA LYS A 790 -0.10 -60.98 13.83
C LYS A 790 0.59 -62.34 13.95
N GLU A 791 1.88 -62.37 14.26
CA GLU A 791 2.62 -63.62 14.40
C GLU A 791 2.16 -64.41 15.64
N ARG A 792 1.90 -63.73 16.77
CA ARG A 792 1.27 -64.33 17.97
C ARG A 792 -0.11 -64.91 17.63
N LEU A 793 -0.97 -64.15 16.94
CA LEU A 793 -2.30 -64.61 16.54
C LEU A 793 -2.24 -65.82 15.59
N ILE A 794 -1.25 -65.88 14.69
CA ILE A 794 -0.98 -67.04 13.82
C ILE A 794 -0.49 -68.24 14.65
N LYS A 795 0.41 -68.03 15.62
CA LYS A 795 0.90 -69.08 16.54
C LYS A 795 -0.23 -69.65 17.41
N GLU A 796 -1.09 -68.81 17.98
CA GLU A 796 -2.28 -69.24 18.73
C GLU A 796 -3.27 -69.98 17.83
N LYS A 797 -3.61 -69.43 16.66
CA LYS A 797 -4.53 -70.06 15.71
C LYS A 797 -4.03 -71.42 15.24
N THR A 798 -2.74 -71.57 14.97
CA THR A 798 -2.15 -72.86 14.54
C THR A 798 -2.06 -73.86 15.70
N ASN A 799 -1.72 -73.43 16.91
CA ASN A 799 -1.73 -74.26 18.11
C ASN A 799 -3.16 -74.76 18.42
N LEU A 800 -4.13 -73.85 18.49
CA LEU A 800 -5.54 -74.18 18.76
C LEU A 800 -6.15 -75.08 17.65
N THR A 801 -5.83 -74.82 16.38
CA THR A 801 -6.21 -75.71 15.26
C THR A 801 -5.61 -77.11 15.41
N THR A 802 -4.38 -77.21 15.94
CA THR A 802 -3.72 -78.50 16.19
C THR A 802 -4.35 -79.22 17.38
N GLN A 803 -4.65 -78.52 18.47
CA GLN A 803 -5.38 -79.07 19.63
C GLN A 803 -6.76 -79.59 19.22
N PHE A 804 -7.56 -78.82 18.47
CA PHE A 804 -8.83 -79.30 17.93
C PHE A 804 -8.67 -80.48 16.98
N ARG A 805 -7.66 -80.48 16.10
CA ARG A 805 -7.40 -81.61 15.18
C ARG A 805 -7.03 -82.89 15.95
N ASN A 806 -6.25 -82.77 17.03
CA ASN A 806 -5.90 -83.88 17.91
C ASN A 806 -7.13 -84.39 18.68
N LEU A 807 -7.92 -83.49 19.29
CA LEU A 807 -9.15 -83.86 19.99
C LEU A 807 -10.17 -84.54 19.06
N VAL A 808 -10.31 -84.06 17.82
CA VAL A 808 -11.15 -84.71 16.79
C VAL A 808 -10.58 -86.07 16.36
N ALA A 809 -9.25 -86.26 16.35
CA ALA A 809 -8.63 -87.55 16.09
C ALA A 809 -8.89 -88.53 17.25
N GLU A 810 -8.71 -88.11 18.51
CA GLU A 810 -9.05 -88.90 19.70
C GLU A 810 -10.53 -89.28 19.75
N LEU A 811 -11.43 -88.33 19.52
CA LEU A 811 -12.87 -88.58 19.50
C LEU A 811 -13.24 -89.56 18.39
N LYS A 812 -12.59 -89.50 17.22
CA LYS A 812 -12.75 -90.50 16.15
C LYS A 812 -12.17 -91.86 16.52
N GLY A 813 -11.05 -91.90 17.26
CA GLY A 813 -10.48 -93.13 17.83
C GLY A 813 -11.45 -93.80 18.79
N LYS A 814 -11.86 -93.08 19.84
CA LYS A 814 -12.86 -93.52 20.83
C LYS A 814 -14.20 -93.91 20.18
N ASN A 815 -14.64 -93.24 19.11
CA ASN A 815 -15.84 -93.66 18.35
C ASN A 815 -15.64 -94.99 17.61
N LYS A 816 -14.45 -95.27 17.06
CA LYS A 816 -14.13 -96.58 16.46
C LYS A 816 -14.06 -97.67 17.53
N GLU A 817 -13.40 -97.41 18.65
CA GLU A 817 -13.30 -98.31 19.79
C GLU A 817 -14.67 -98.66 20.36
N LEU A 818 -15.51 -97.66 20.62
CA LEU A 818 -16.89 -97.87 21.09
C LEU A 818 -17.74 -98.63 20.07
N ARG A 819 -17.60 -98.38 18.76
CA ARG A 819 -18.30 -99.16 17.72
C ARG A 819 -17.84 -100.62 17.71
N ALA A 820 -16.53 -100.87 17.80
CA ALA A 820 -15.98 -102.22 17.87
C ALA A 820 -16.41 -102.95 19.16
N LEU A 821 -16.48 -102.23 20.29
CA LEU A 821 -17.00 -102.75 21.55
C LEU A 821 -18.49 -103.11 21.44
N VAL A 822 -19.31 -102.20 20.88
CA VAL A 822 -20.75 -102.42 20.66
C VAL A 822 -21.00 -103.64 19.78
N ILE A 823 -20.27 -103.78 18.66
CA ILE A 823 -20.33 -104.97 17.79
C ILE A 823 -20.00 -106.23 18.60
N LYS A 824 -18.86 -106.24 19.31
CA LYS A 824 -18.44 -107.38 20.12
C LYS A 824 -19.43 -107.74 21.24
N THR A 825 -20.08 -106.74 21.86
CA THR A 825 -21.13 -106.99 22.85
C THR A 825 -22.43 -107.49 22.23
N ALA A 826 -22.76 -107.09 21.00
CA ALA A 826 -23.92 -107.62 20.28
C ALA A 826 -23.68 -109.07 19.80
N GLU A 827 -22.47 -109.38 19.35
CA GLU A 827 -22.03 -110.76 19.03
C GLU A 827 -22.14 -111.66 20.26
N ALA A 828 -21.57 -111.24 21.40
CA ALA A 828 -21.64 -111.98 22.66
C ALA A 828 -23.08 -112.07 23.23
N LEU A 829 -23.93 -111.05 23.02
CA LEU A 829 -25.34 -111.08 23.40
C LEU A 829 -26.12 -112.09 22.56
N ASN A 830 -25.93 -112.10 21.23
CA ASN A 830 -26.56 -113.09 20.34
C ASN A 830 -26.15 -114.52 20.70
N GLU A 831 -24.85 -114.76 20.98
CA GLU A 831 -24.36 -116.06 21.42
C GLU A 831 -24.97 -116.48 22.78
N SER A 832 -25.10 -115.54 23.71
CA SER A 832 -25.78 -115.74 24.99
C SER A 832 -27.26 -116.07 24.81
N GLU A 833 -27.99 -115.31 23.98
CA GLU A 833 -29.40 -115.56 23.68
C GLU A 833 -29.63 -116.92 23.03
N ASP A 834 -28.79 -117.33 22.08
CA ASP A 834 -28.90 -118.64 21.44
C ASP A 834 -28.56 -119.77 22.41
N ASN A 835 -27.67 -119.55 23.38
CA ASN A 835 -27.42 -120.51 24.44
C ASN A 835 -28.58 -120.56 25.45
N VAL A 836 -29.23 -119.44 25.77
CA VAL A 836 -30.48 -119.40 26.55
C VAL A 836 -31.62 -120.13 25.82
N LYS A 837 -31.78 -119.95 24.50
CA LYS A 837 -32.76 -120.69 23.68
C LYS A 837 -32.51 -122.21 23.75
N LYS A 838 -31.26 -122.66 23.56
CA LYS A 838 -30.87 -124.08 23.67
C LYS A 838 -31.18 -124.65 25.06
N LEU A 839 -30.80 -123.93 26.12
CA LEU A 839 -31.05 -124.35 27.51
C LEU A 839 -32.56 -124.38 27.83
N SER A 840 -33.32 -123.38 27.37
CA SER A 840 -34.78 -123.35 27.56
C SER A 840 -35.50 -124.49 26.83
N ALA A 841 -35.05 -124.87 25.64
CA ALA A 841 -35.56 -126.04 24.93
C ALA A 841 -35.23 -127.34 25.70
N HIS A 842 -34.00 -127.48 26.19
CA HIS A 842 -33.60 -128.65 26.97
C HIS A 842 -34.34 -128.76 28.31
N ILE A 843 -34.66 -127.63 28.96
CA ILE A 843 -35.53 -127.58 30.14
C ILE A 843 -36.94 -128.08 29.80
N ALA A 844 -37.52 -127.64 28.67
CA ALA A 844 -38.85 -128.10 28.25
C ALA A 844 -38.89 -129.62 27.96
N ASP A 845 -37.85 -130.18 27.32
CA ASP A 845 -37.72 -131.64 27.13
C ASP A 845 -37.61 -132.40 28.47
N LEU A 846 -36.85 -131.85 29.43
CA LEU A 846 -36.72 -132.42 30.78
C LEU A 846 -38.02 -132.31 31.58
N GLU A 847 -38.77 -131.23 31.44
CA GLU A 847 -40.09 -131.08 32.07
C GLU A 847 -41.12 -132.06 31.47
N ALA A 848 -41.15 -132.22 30.15
CA ALA A 848 -42.03 -133.17 29.47
C ALA A 848 -41.73 -134.63 29.87
N THR A 849 -40.46 -135.04 29.88
CA THR A 849 -40.05 -136.39 30.31
C THR A 849 -40.27 -136.61 31.81
N ASN A 850 -40.13 -135.58 32.65
CA ASN A 850 -40.47 -135.66 34.07
C ASN A 850 -41.99 -135.84 34.29
N GLN A 851 -42.84 -135.12 33.55
CA GLN A 851 -44.30 -135.33 33.57
C GLN A 851 -44.68 -136.75 33.12
N GLU A 852 -44.06 -137.27 32.05
CA GLU A 852 -44.29 -138.64 31.59
C GLU A 852 -43.94 -139.68 32.66
N ASN A 853 -42.79 -139.51 33.33
CA ASN A 853 -42.38 -140.37 34.44
C ASN A 853 -43.29 -140.25 35.67
N HIS A 854 -43.80 -139.05 35.95
CA HIS A 854 -44.76 -138.84 37.05
C HIS A 854 -46.12 -139.51 36.76
N MET A 855 -46.58 -139.52 35.50
CA MET A 855 -47.78 -140.28 35.10
C MET A 855 -47.56 -141.78 35.28
N LYS A 856 -46.42 -142.32 34.81
CA LYS A 856 -46.05 -143.75 34.98
C LYS A 856 -46.04 -144.14 36.46
N LEU A 857 -45.42 -143.33 37.33
CA LEU A 857 -45.41 -143.55 38.78
C LEU A 857 -46.82 -143.54 39.40
N SER A 858 -47.72 -142.68 38.94
CA SER A 858 -49.11 -142.69 39.40
C SER A 858 -49.83 -143.98 39.02
N SER A 859 -49.74 -144.40 37.75
CA SER A 859 -50.38 -145.64 37.29
C SER A 859 -49.87 -146.89 38.04
N LEU A 860 -48.56 -146.95 38.33
CA LEU A 860 -47.96 -148.07 39.08
C LEU A 860 -48.45 -148.10 40.54
N LYS A 861 -48.63 -146.92 41.16
CA LYS A 861 -49.17 -146.78 42.52
C LYS A 861 -50.64 -147.21 42.59
N ASP A 862 -51.44 -146.80 41.61
CA ASP A 862 -52.86 -147.16 41.52
C ASP A 862 -53.06 -148.66 41.23
N GLU A 863 -52.09 -149.32 40.60
CA GLU A 863 -52.03 -150.78 40.43
C GLU A 863 -51.66 -151.51 41.73
N MET A 864 -50.61 -151.05 42.44
CA MET A 864 -50.23 -151.56 43.77
C MET A 864 -51.38 -151.49 44.79
N GLU A 865 -52.12 -150.39 44.84
CA GLU A 865 -53.21 -150.22 45.80
C GLU A 865 -54.40 -151.16 45.47
N ARG A 866 -54.62 -151.48 44.18
CA ARG A 866 -55.58 -152.52 43.74
C ARG A 866 -55.14 -153.92 44.14
N GLU A 867 -53.87 -154.29 43.97
CA GLU A 867 -53.35 -155.58 44.45
C GLU A 867 -53.50 -155.73 45.96
N LYS A 868 -53.16 -154.69 46.73
CA LYS A 868 -53.31 -154.65 48.19
C LYS A 868 -54.76 -154.91 48.63
N GLN A 869 -55.74 -154.25 47.99
CA GLN A 869 -57.16 -154.46 48.30
C GLN A 869 -57.64 -155.89 47.97
N LEU A 870 -57.15 -156.47 46.86
CA LEU A 870 -57.42 -157.87 46.52
C LEU A 870 -56.82 -158.83 47.56
N ILE A 871 -55.60 -158.58 48.02
CA ILE A 871 -54.92 -159.38 49.06
C ILE A 871 -55.66 -159.30 50.40
N GLU A 872 -56.02 -158.08 50.86
CA GLU A 872 -56.82 -157.90 52.09
C GLU A 872 -58.15 -158.65 52.04
N THR A 873 -58.86 -158.58 50.91
CA THR A 873 -60.15 -159.27 50.72
C THR A 873 -59.97 -160.78 50.78
N LYS A 874 -58.91 -161.30 50.16
CA LYS A 874 -58.54 -162.72 50.16
C LYS A 874 -58.15 -163.23 51.56
N ILE A 875 -57.51 -162.40 52.38
CA ILE A 875 -57.21 -162.70 53.80
C ILE A 875 -58.51 -162.73 54.62
N LYS A 876 -59.37 -161.72 54.51
CA LYS A 876 -60.65 -161.64 55.24
C LYS A 876 -61.54 -162.87 54.97
N ALA A 877 -61.66 -163.29 53.70
CA ALA A 877 -62.39 -164.49 53.31
C ALA A 877 -61.80 -165.78 53.90
N LYS A 878 -60.46 -165.90 53.96
CA LYS A 878 -59.77 -167.07 54.54
C LYS A 878 -59.99 -167.18 56.05
N ASN A 879 -59.97 -166.05 56.77
CA ASN A 879 -60.22 -166.01 58.21
C ASN A 879 -61.65 -166.46 58.53
N LEU A 880 -62.66 -165.89 57.85
CA LEU A 880 -64.06 -166.26 58.04
C LEU A 880 -64.31 -167.77 57.81
N SER A 881 -63.69 -168.34 56.77
CA SER A 881 -63.76 -169.79 56.49
C SER A 881 -63.09 -170.65 57.58
N SER A 882 -62.05 -170.15 58.23
CA SER A 882 -61.42 -170.83 59.37
C SER A 882 -62.30 -170.78 60.62
N GLU A 883 -62.91 -169.63 60.89
CA GLU A 883 -63.78 -169.40 62.05
C GLU A 883 -65.04 -170.29 62.02
N MET A 884 -65.71 -170.36 60.85
CA MET A 884 -66.85 -171.26 60.65
C MET A 884 -66.49 -172.74 60.87
N LYS A 885 -65.28 -173.17 60.50
CA LYS A 885 -64.81 -174.56 60.74
C LYS A 885 -64.59 -174.84 62.23
N CYS A 886 -63.96 -173.91 62.95
CA CYS A 886 -63.76 -174.05 64.40
C CYS A 886 -65.09 -174.13 65.15
N GLN A 887 -66.09 -173.33 64.75
CA GLN A 887 -67.39 -173.31 65.40
C GLN A 887 -68.19 -174.60 65.17
N ALA A 888 -68.18 -175.17 63.95
CA ALA A 888 -68.87 -176.42 63.63
C ALA A 888 -68.37 -177.61 64.50
N LEU A 889 -67.05 -177.75 64.67
CA LEU A 889 -66.45 -178.79 65.51
C LEU A 889 -66.85 -178.67 67.00
N LEU A 890 -67.05 -177.43 67.47
CA LEU A 890 -67.42 -177.13 68.86
C LEU A 890 -68.90 -177.49 69.15
N GLU A 891 -69.76 -177.44 68.13
CA GLU A 891 -71.17 -177.87 68.20
C GLU A 891 -71.29 -179.42 68.26
N GLU A 892 -70.47 -180.12 67.47
CA GLU A 892 -70.46 -181.59 67.38
C GLU A 892 -70.08 -182.26 68.71
N GLU A 893 -69.01 -181.79 69.36
CA GLU A 893 -68.55 -182.33 70.65
C GLU A 893 -69.57 -182.17 71.78
N LYS A 894 -70.29 -181.03 71.83
CA LYS A 894 -71.38 -180.82 72.81
C LYS A 894 -72.48 -181.86 72.64
N SER A 895 -72.88 -182.12 71.40
CA SER A 895 -73.91 -183.13 71.06
C SER A 895 -73.48 -184.54 71.51
N ARG A 896 -72.21 -184.88 71.28
CA ARG A 896 -71.63 -186.17 71.71
C ARG A 896 -71.65 -186.32 73.24
N GLN A 897 -71.23 -185.29 73.98
CA GLN A 897 -71.15 -185.32 75.44
C GLN A 897 -72.53 -185.50 76.13
N GLU A 898 -73.55 -184.80 75.63
CA GLU A 898 -74.93 -184.92 76.13
C GLU A 898 -75.53 -186.32 75.86
N THR A 899 -75.14 -186.94 74.75
CA THR A 899 -75.57 -188.30 74.38
C THR A 899 -74.98 -189.38 75.30
N GLU A 900 -73.69 -189.27 75.66
CA GLU A 900 -73.05 -190.19 76.63
C GLU A 900 -73.71 -190.12 78.01
N LYS A 901 -74.03 -188.91 78.50
CA LYS A 901 -74.69 -188.68 79.80
C LYS A 901 -75.97 -189.51 79.97
N ARG A 902 -76.81 -189.55 78.93
CA ARG A 902 -78.09 -190.28 78.95
C ARG A 902 -77.91 -191.80 79.00
N LYS A 903 -76.87 -192.34 78.35
CA LYS A 903 -76.53 -193.78 78.44
C LYS A 903 -76.21 -194.18 79.88
N LEU A 904 -75.39 -193.38 80.57
CA LEU A 904 -74.93 -193.66 81.94
C LEU A 904 -76.10 -193.68 82.94
N PHE A 905 -76.99 -192.70 82.88
CA PHE A 905 -78.19 -192.67 83.73
C PHE A 905 -79.10 -193.87 83.46
N GLY A 906 -79.36 -194.19 82.17
CA GLY A 906 -80.19 -195.31 81.78
C GLY A 906 -79.66 -196.68 82.22
N PHE A 907 -78.34 -196.85 82.34
CA PHE A 907 -77.73 -198.08 82.86
C PHE A 907 -78.03 -198.30 84.35
N VAL A 908 -77.83 -197.28 85.20
CA VAL A 908 -77.99 -197.40 86.66
C VAL A 908 -79.45 -197.65 87.06
N ALA A 909 -80.40 -196.95 86.43
CA ALA A 909 -81.83 -197.18 86.66
C ALA A 909 -82.31 -198.58 86.23
N LYS A 910 -81.64 -199.20 85.24
CA LYS A 910 -81.93 -200.57 84.81
C LYS A 910 -81.40 -201.62 85.80
N SER A 911 -80.23 -201.37 86.39
CA SER A 911 -79.58 -202.29 87.34
C SER A 911 -80.22 -202.27 88.73
N PHE A 912 -80.56 -201.08 89.26
CA PHE A 912 -81.16 -200.91 90.59
C PHE A 912 -82.69 -200.83 90.56
N ARG A 913 -83.34 -201.65 89.72
CA ARG A 913 -84.79 -201.57 89.44
C ARG A 913 -85.70 -201.69 90.69
N HIS A 914 -85.26 -202.36 91.75
CA HIS A 914 -86.01 -202.44 93.01
C HIS A 914 -85.96 -201.14 93.85
N PHE A 915 -85.03 -200.24 93.54
CA PHE A 915 -84.83 -198.94 94.21
C PHE A 915 -85.16 -197.75 93.29
N PHE A 916 -85.76 -197.98 92.12
CA PHE A 916 -86.09 -196.96 91.12
C PHE A 916 -87.53 -197.13 90.62
N ASP A 917 -88.40 -196.15 90.92
CA ASP A 917 -89.74 -196.08 90.32
C ASP A 917 -89.64 -195.56 88.88
N GLY A 918 -90.00 -196.41 87.91
CA GLY A 918 -90.03 -196.09 86.48
C GLY A 918 -91.02 -194.99 86.07
N LYS A 919 -91.77 -194.41 87.00
CA LYS A 919 -92.56 -193.18 86.80
C LYS A 919 -91.74 -191.89 86.99
N THR A 920 -90.51 -191.97 87.50
CA THR A 920 -89.64 -190.79 87.74
C THR A 920 -88.73 -190.49 86.56
N GLN A 921 -88.41 -189.22 86.33
CA GLN A 921 -87.47 -188.82 85.27
C GLN A 921 -86.02 -189.10 85.68
N LEU A 922 -85.21 -189.50 84.69
CA LEU A 922 -83.77 -189.74 84.80
C LEU A 922 -82.96 -188.42 84.95
N THR A 923 -83.13 -187.75 86.09
CA THR A 923 -82.37 -186.56 86.49
C THR A 923 -81.17 -186.93 87.38
N ASP A 924 -80.21 -186.01 87.48
CA ASP A 924 -78.99 -186.18 88.30
C ASP A 924 -79.29 -186.34 89.81
N GLU A 925 -80.42 -185.81 90.27
CA GLU A 925 -80.94 -185.98 91.63
C GLU A 925 -81.59 -187.34 91.84
N CYS A 926 -82.36 -187.83 90.86
CA CYS A 926 -82.92 -189.18 90.88
C CYS A 926 -81.81 -190.24 90.92
N PHE A 927 -80.77 -190.08 90.09
CA PHE A 927 -79.59 -190.94 90.08
C PHE A 927 -78.91 -191.04 91.47
N LYS A 928 -78.74 -189.91 92.15
CA LYS A 928 -78.21 -189.86 93.54
C LYS A 928 -79.16 -190.49 94.55
N SER A 929 -80.47 -190.36 94.36
CA SER A 929 -81.47 -190.97 95.25
C SER A 929 -81.46 -192.50 95.19
N VAL A 930 -81.44 -193.08 93.98
CA VAL A 930 -81.41 -194.55 93.78
C VAL A 930 -80.18 -195.17 94.46
N ILE A 931 -79.00 -194.56 94.29
CA ILE A 931 -77.76 -195.05 94.91
C ILE A 931 -77.81 -194.95 96.44
N LYS A 932 -78.39 -193.88 97.02
CA LYS A 932 -78.61 -193.79 98.47
C LYS A 932 -79.53 -194.88 99.01
N SER A 933 -80.66 -195.14 98.34
CA SER A 933 -81.60 -196.19 98.77
C SER A 933 -81.00 -197.59 98.70
N ALA A 934 -80.23 -197.89 97.64
CA ALA A 934 -79.50 -199.16 97.54
C ALA A 934 -78.42 -199.32 98.64
N SER A 935 -77.74 -198.24 99.03
CA SER A 935 -76.75 -198.25 100.12
C SER A 935 -77.39 -198.56 101.48
N TYR A 936 -78.52 -197.91 101.80
CA TYR A 936 -79.24 -198.11 103.07
C TYR A 936 -79.70 -199.56 103.27
N GLU A 937 -80.21 -200.20 102.22
CA GLU A 937 -80.70 -201.58 102.31
C GLU A 937 -79.55 -202.60 102.42
N LEU A 938 -78.39 -202.30 101.81
CA LEU A 938 -77.17 -203.11 101.97
C LEU A 938 -76.67 -203.08 103.43
N GLU A 939 -76.67 -201.89 104.06
CA GLU A 939 -76.31 -201.72 105.48
C GLU A 939 -77.30 -202.45 106.40
N ARG A 940 -78.60 -202.43 106.09
CA ARG A 940 -79.63 -203.17 106.85
C ARG A 940 -79.37 -204.69 106.83
N LEU A 941 -79.10 -205.25 105.66
CA LEU A 941 -78.82 -206.68 105.50
C LEU A 941 -77.54 -207.11 106.22
N LEU A 942 -76.48 -206.29 106.16
CA LEU A 942 -75.23 -206.53 106.90
C LEU A 942 -75.44 -206.51 108.43
N ALA A 943 -76.32 -205.64 108.94
CA ALA A 943 -76.68 -205.60 110.36
C ALA A 943 -77.49 -206.83 110.80
N GLU A 944 -78.42 -207.31 109.96
CA GLU A 944 -79.20 -208.53 110.20
C GLU A 944 -78.33 -209.80 110.18
N GLU A 945 -77.36 -209.88 109.25
CA GLU A 945 -76.36 -210.97 109.22
C GLU A 945 -75.50 -210.99 110.49
N ALA A 946 -75.02 -209.82 110.94
CA ALA A 946 -74.26 -209.68 112.17
C ALA A 946 -75.07 -210.06 113.43
N ALA A 947 -76.38 -209.82 113.43
CA ALA A 947 -77.28 -210.26 114.50
C ALA A 947 -77.47 -211.80 114.50
N MET A 948 -77.68 -212.42 113.33
CA MET A 948 -77.79 -213.88 113.22
C MET A 948 -76.51 -214.60 113.70
N LYS A 949 -75.32 -214.10 113.34
CA LYS A 949 -74.04 -214.68 113.80
C LYS A 949 -73.91 -214.69 115.33
N ARG A 950 -74.38 -213.64 116.02
CA ARG A 950 -74.44 -213.61 117.49
C ARG A 950 -75.43 -214.63 118.06
N LEU A 951 -76.62 -214.76 117.46
CA LEU A 951 -77.69 -215.61 117.99
C LEU A 951 -77.36 -217.11 117.91
N LEU A 952 -76.55 -217.51 116.92
CA LEU A 952 -76.09 -218.89 116.70
C LEU A 952 -74.72 -219.19 117.35
N GLY A 953 -74.08 -218.21 117.99
CA GLY A 953 -72.79 -218.41 118.69
C GLY A 953 -71.58 -218.70 117.79
N ILE A 954 -71.59 -218.26 116.53
CA ILE A 954 -70.60 -218.61 115.50
C ILE A 954 -69.54 -217.51 115.32
N GLY A 955 -68.35 -217.85 114.81
CA GLY A 955 -67.30 -216.89 114.49
C GLY A 955 -67.69 -215.94 113.33
N PRO A 956 -67.12 -214.72 113.27
CA PRO A 956 -67.51 -213.69 112.29
C PRO A 956 -67.22 -214.09 110.82
N THR A 957 -66.24 -214.97 110.61
CA THR A 957 -65.82 -215.51 109.30
C THR A 957 -66.53 -216.81 108.91
N GLU A 958 -67.38 -217.37 109.77
CA GLU A 958 -68.07 -218.63 109.52
C GLU A 958 -69.46 -218.40 108.91
N SER A 959 -69.88 -219.36 108.08
CA SER A 959 -71.16 -219.34 107.36
C SER A 959 -72.33 -219.60 108.32
N PRO A 960 -73.32 -218.69 108.40
CA PRO A 960 -74.56 -218.96 109.15
C PRO A 960 -75.30 -220.21 108.65
N GLN A 961 -75.19 -220.52 107.36
CA GLN A 961 -75.81 -221.70 106.75
C GLN A 961 -75.15 -223.01 107.21
N ASP A 962 -73.81 -223.07 107.36
CA ASP A 962 -73.10 -224.31 107.71
C ASP A 962 -73.33 -224.75 109.17
N SER A 963 -73.41 -223.80 110.10
CA SER A 963 -73.70 -224.13 111.51
C SER A 963 -75.14 -224.60 111.72
N VAL A 964 -76.10 -224.05 110.96
CA VAL A 964 -77.49 -224.55 110.92
C VAL A 964 -77.54 -225.95 110.30
N ALA A 965 -76.74 -226.23 109.26
CA ALA A 965 -76.64 -227.57 108.67
C ALA A 965 -76.09 -228.62 109.66
N LYS A 966 -75.07 -228.28 110.47
CA LYS A 966 -74.58 -229.16 111.55
C LYS A 966 -75.66 -229.45 112.59
N LEU A 967 -76.44 -228.44 113.00
CA LEU A 967 -77.48 -228.57 114.02
C LEU A 967 -78.68 -229.41 113.54
N LEU A 968 -79.01 -229.34 112.25
CA LEU A 968 -80.00 -230.22 111.61
C LEU A 968 -79.49 -231.67 111.45
N LEU A 969 -78.20 -231.88 111.16
CA LEU A 969 -77.61 -233.22 111.03
C LEU A 969 -77.56 -233.98 112.37
N SER A 970 -77.46 -233.29 113.51
CA SER A 970 -77.46 -233.93 114.83
C SER A 970 -78.83 -234.46 115.30
N LEU A 971 -79.91 -234.25 114.56
CA LEU A 971 -81.28 -234.55 115.02
C LEU A 971 -81.92 -235.81 114.43
N TYR A 972 -81.34 -236.48 113.42
CA TYR A 972 -82.04 -237.61 112.77
C TYR A 972 -81.14 -238.69 112.13
N ARG A 973 -80.78 -239.72 112.91
CA ARG A 973 -80.89 -241.15 112.51
C ARG A 973 -80.80 -242.09 113.73
N PRO A 974 -81.40 -243.30 113.67
CA PRO A 974 -81.53 -244.21 114.83
C PRO A 974 -80.50 -245.37 114.80
N SER A 975 -80.70 -246.31 115.73
CA SER A 975 -79.96 -247.56 116.02
C SER A 975 -79.52 -248.39 114.81
N GLU A 976 -78.53 -249.29 114.93
CA GLU A 976 -77.94 -249.94 116.14
C GLU A 976 -77.31 -249.00 117.20
#